data_AF-A0A9N8H784-F1
#
_entry.id   AF-A0A9N8H784-F1
#
_cell.length_a   1.000
_cell.length_b   1.000
_cell.length_c   1.000
_cell.angle_alpha   90.00
_cell.angle_beta   90.00
_cell.angle_gamma   90.00
#
_symmetry.space_group_name_H-M   'P 1'
#
loop_
_entity.id
_entity.type
_entity.pdbx_description
1 polymer ?
#
loop_
_entity_poly.entity_id
_entity_poly.type
_entity_poly.pdbx_seq_one_letter_code
_entity_poly.pdbx_strand_id
1 'polypeptide(L)'
;MTLPLRPVLDRCFALATLFLCLLHSARGSLPFQFERNATLVGGGCTDLKWTVDREALKITLQWKGEVGAEWTAFGISEYGGMKGADIAVVKFTGGDTGGGFQVEDRFSTVYGLPKLDFIKNVELLEAHHDDEGRIQATIERNLFTCDEEDIDIAAHQQYIICASGQLSEDGGMLYHGPDRATGVVNFMIDEELLFKRNLVAPPANSTKTYFGKGMVVHGNLDTAVTPLPFDIQMTNVSLDANIRTSYMCRVFNVSEHMTYTAYQMVWGEGNTGDNGDTNEVFHHQHFYYCPNPSAVSSHMDGEPWDCISNMPACDVMISNAVGTRLMEGPPGLHADLNAGVHVLLVHYENPFGKPIVNDTTGFRLWIQPPSLDSGSTQPGTMASHLGLYESLVIPADPQQKEITLQYLISGEATKEHLPQGGVQAIGSLLHMHKLGVRGRVSLIRNGTHIMDVYNHKSYDFNRQTADFTRWRYLPGDALIISCTYRPLVDRDVVGGNSVDDEMCHFYVGVAPAIPNYGRPIGVYVREGEPFKNTHMGTNITVDPRKLPYSDYKYPPTPKSNHDFVQLSDHRRNICKPLLMEMTESNTITYGDPAVYAQLVAIAAFVGVTLLSSKKFLRFLGIHTCDLRERRNAVVYLGELVFSTVALPIVCMDLASIYKEDATFNGVDPNMLIISRGLIMTQAVLYLMELFYRIDVRWSLVLHHITTSCTMMYLIVVAFVNFSLLALKFGMALIILAMSEQPLYIVLLLRLTGFRETHRSIWPRLCHIACFFFVASRVVVVILVVNLLVQQSGSSDIAWAYQEVSFSEWAPSSPFFTDPRAVNAVLTILLVAILFSNFFAVAAMLHMAKPPISVNITGSHDITEDDILNSQDKGGSLSSDQNESESLSKIHGA
;
A
#
# COMPACT_ATOMS: atom_id res chain seq x y z
N MET A 1 -22.34 -19.05 59.29
CA MET A 1 -23.25 -19.64 58.29
C MET A 1 -22.52 -19.65 56.96
N THR A 2 -21.88 -20.77 56.60
CA THR A 2 -21.11 -20.93 55.36
C THR A 2 -21.91 -21.80 54.39
N LEU A 3 -22.54 -21.18 53.40
CA LEU A 3 -23.09 -21.87 52.23
C LEU A 3 -21.92 -22.22 51.29
N PRO A 4 -21.83 -23.45 50.74
CA PRO A 4 -20.77 -23.79 49.81
C PRO A 4 -21.07 -23.16 48.44
N LEU A 5 -20.19 -22.27 47.97
CA LEU A 5 -20.28 -21.62 46.64
C LEU A 5 -20.07 -22.58 45.46
N ARG A 6 -19.49 -23.76 45.69
CA ARG A 6 -19.11 -24.73 44.64
C ARG A 6 -20.27 -25.24 43.77
N PRO A 7 -21.39 -25.75 44.34
CA PRO A 7 -22.49 -26.28 43.52
C PRO A 7 -23.28 -25.23 42.72
N VAL A 8 -23.15 -23.94 43.04
CA VAL A 8 -23.78 -22.84 42.27
C VAL A 8 -22.91 -22.48 41.07
N LEU A 9 -21.59 -22.40 41.25
CA LEU A 9 -20.63 -22.15 40.17
C LEU A 9 -20.63 -23.26 39.11
N ASP A 10 -20.70 -24.53 39.52
CA ASP A 10 -20.73 -25.66 38.58
C ASP A 10 -22.02 -25.69 37.74
N ARG A 11 -23.15 -25.29 38.33
CA ARG A 11 -24.44 -25.19 37.60
C ARG A 11 -24.49 -23.99 36.67
N CYS A 12 -23.89 -22.85 37.06
CA CYS A 12 -23.75 -21.69 36.19
C CYS A 12 -22.82 -21.97 35.01
N PHE A 13 -21.72 -22.70 35.23
CA PHE A 13 -20.85 -23.15 34.15
C PHE A 13 -21.59 -24.08 33.20
N ALA A 14 -22.25 -25.13 33.71
CA ALA A 14 -22.98 -26.07 32.85
C ALA A 14 -24.12 -25.40 32.05
N LEU A 15 -24.85 -24.44 32.63
CA LEU A 15 -25.86 -23.64 31.93
C LEU A 15 -25.24 -22.71 30.88
N ALA A 16 -24.09 -22.09 31.16
CA ALA A 16 -23.36 -21.28 30.20
C ALA A 16 -22.85 -22.13 29.02
N THR A 17 -22.31 -23.33 29.28
CA THR A 17 -21.87 -24.26 28.22
C THR A 17 -23.04 -24.78 27.40
N LEU A 18 -24.19 -25.06 28.03
CA LEU A 18 -25.39 -25.48 27.30
C LEU A 18 -25.98 -24.34 26.46
N PHE A 19 -25.94 -23.11 26.96
CA PHE A 19 -26.39 -21.91 26.24
C PHE A 19 -25.44 -21.55 25.08
N LEU A 20 -24.13 -21.73 25.26
CA LEU A 20 -23.12 -21.61 24.21
C LEU A 20 -23.26 -22.71 23.15
N CYS A 21 -23.55 -23.96 23.55
CA CYS A 21 -23.83 -25.06 22.62
C CYS A 21 -25.15 -24.86 21.85
N LEU A 22 -26.19 -24.31 22.50
CA LEU A 22 -27.46 -23.96 21.85
C LEU A 22 -27.33 -22.75 20.92
N LEU A 23 -26.47 -21.78 21.24
CA LEU A 23 -26.10 -20.69 20.33
C LEU A 23 -25.25 -21.18 19.15
N HIS A 24 -24.40 -22.18 19.34
CA HIS A 24 -23.66 -22.84 18.26
C HIS A 24 -24.57 -23.69 17.37
N SER A 25 -25.57 -24.40 17.93
CA SER A 25 -26.48 -25.24 17.14
C SER A 25 -27.64 -24.47 16.50
N ALA A 26 -27.95 -23.26 16.96
CA ALA A 26 -28.98 -22.38 16.39
C ALA A 26 -28.48 -21.45 15.27
N ARG A 27 -27.18 -21.45 14.95
CA ARG A 27 -26.66 -20.89 13.69
C ARG A 27 -26.91 -21.89 12.55
N GLY A 28 -28.19 -22.12 12.22
CA GLY A 28 -28.49 -22.45 10.83
C GLY A 28 -28.02 -21.26 10.01
N SER A 29 -27.01 -21.44 9.16
CA SER A 29 -26.51 -20.40 8.27
C SER A 29 -27.68 -19.88 7.45
N LEU A 30 -28.09 -18.63 7.72
CA LEU A 30 -28.91 -17.91 6.76
C LEU A 30 -28.14 -17.91 5.43
N PRO A 31 -28.79 -18.18 4.29
CA PRO A 31 -28.11 -18.16 3.01
C PRO A 31 -27.45 -16.79 2.82
N PHE A 32 -26.19 -16.79 2.36
CA PHE A 32 -25.48 -15.56 2.04
C PHE A 32 -26.32 -14.73 1.07
N GLN A 33 -26.62 -13.48 1.44
CA GLN A 33 -27.30 -12.54 0.56
C GLN A 33 -26.25 -11.72 -0.16
N PHE A 34 -26.12 -11.96 -1.46
CA PHE A 34 -25.25 -11.18 -2.32
C PHE A 34 -26.04 -10.04 -2.96
N GLU A 35 -25.48 -8.85 -2.91
CA GLU A 35 -26.11 -7.65 -3.48
C GLU A 35 -25.89 -7.55 -4.98
N ARG A 36 -24.84 -8.20 -5.50
CA ARG A 36 -24.34 -7.98 -6.86
C ARG A 36 -23.95 -9.28 -7.54
N ASN A 37 -23.96 -9.24 -8.87
CA ASN A 37 -23.53 -10.34 -9.73
C ASN A 37 -22.91 -9.81 -11.02
N ALA A 38 -22.19 -10.69 -11.73
CA ALA A 38 -21.69 -10.42 -13.06
C ALA A 38 -21.63 -11.71 -13.88
N THR A 39 -21.72 -11.58 -15.20
CA THR A 39 -21.50 -12.69 -16.14
C THR A 39 -20.17 -12.48 -16.84
N LEU A 40 -19.33 -13.51 -16.89
CA LEU A 40 -18.03 -13.45 -17.55
C LEU A 40 -18.11 -13.97 -18.98
N VAL A 41 -17.20 -13.47 -19.81
CA VAL A 41 -17.05 -13.94 -21.20
C VAL A 41 -16.02 -15.07 -21.23
N GLY A 42 -16.49 -16.28 -21.51
CA GLY A 42 -15.69 -17.51 -21.55
C GLY A 42 -16.40 -18.70 -20.91
N GLY A 43 -15.64 -19.76 -20.60
CA GLY A 43 -16.12 -20.94 -19.86
C GLY A 43 -15.44 -21.06 -18.49
N GLY A 44 -15.59 -22.19 -17.81
CA GLY A 44 -14.81 -22.50 -16.61
C GLY A 44 -15.33 -21.94 -15.30
N CYS A 45 -16.11 -20.85 -15.31
CA CYS A 45 -16.89 -20.47 -14.15
C CYS A 45 -18.18 -19.74 -14.52
N THR A 46 -19.15 -19.77 -13.62
CA THR A 46 -20.45 -19.09 -13.76
C THR A 46 -20.92 -18.54 -12.41
N ASP A 47 -22.04 -17.80 -12.43
CA ASP A 47 -22.77 -17.35 -11.23
C ASP A 47 -21.91 -16.54 -10.24
N LEU A 48 -21.04 -15.66 -10.77
CA LEU A 48 -20.21 -14.78 -9.95
C LEU A 48 -21.09 -13.77 -9.21
N LYS A 49 -20.97 -13.75 -7.88
CA LYS A 49 -21.72 -12.90 -6.97
C LYS A 49 -20.81 -12.32 -5.90
N TRP A 50 -21.14 -11.12 -5.42
CA TRP A 50 -20.42 -10.55 -4.29
C TRP A 50 -21.25 -9.55 -3.49
N THR A 51 -20.75 -9.28 -2.29
CA THR A 51 -21.18 -8.16 -1.43
C THR A 51 -19.96 -7.52 -0.80
N VAL A 52 -20.04 -6.23 -0.51
CA VAL A 52 -18.95 -5.45 0.09
C VAL A 52 -19.41 -4.88 1.42
N ASP A 53 -18.72 -5.26 2.49
CA ASP A 53 -18.84 -4.60 3.78
C ASP A 53 -17.86 -3.42 3.83
N ARG A 54 -18.39 -2.20 3.77
CA ARG A 54 -17.58 -0.97 3.79
C ARG A 54 -17.12 -0.56 5.18
N GLU A 55 -17.78 -1.05 6.23
CA GLU A 55 -17.37 -0.76 7.61
C GLU A 55 -16.25 -1.71 8.03
N ALA A 56 -16.37 -3.00 7.70
CA ALA A 56 -15.33 -3.99 7.93
C ALA A 56 -14.23 -3.98 6.85
N LEU A 57 -14.47 -3.30 5.72
CA LEU A 57 -13.58 -3.23 4.55
C LEU A 57 -13.21 -4.61 4.01
N LYS A 58 -14.24 -5.44 3.84
CA LYS A 58 -14.16 -6.79 3.30
C LYS A 58 -15.06 -6.98 2.09
N ILE A 59 -14.71 -7.95 1.27
CA ILE A 59 -15.55 -8.48 0.20
C ILE A 59 -15.84 -9.96 0.48
N THR A 60 -17.09 -10.36 0.26
CA THR A 60 -17.48 -11.77 0.19
C THR A 60 -17.82 -12.10 -1.25
N LEU A 61 -17.14 -13.10 -1.82
CA LEU A 61 -17.22 -13.50 -3.22
C LEU A 61 -17.71 -14.94 -3.33
N GLN A 62 -18.61 -15.19 -4.28
CA GLN A 62 -19.06 -16.53 -4.62
C GLN A 62 -18.99 -16.76 -6.13
N TRP A 63 -18.59 -17.95 -6.54
CA TRP A 63 -18.67 -18.41 -7.93
C TRP A 63 -18.88 -19.93 -8.01
N LYS A 64 -19.24 -20.40 -9.20
CA LYS A 64 -19.35 -21.82 -9.53
C LYS A 64 -18.32 -22.20 -10.58
N GLY A 65 -17.62 -23.30 -10.37
CA GLY A 65 -16.71 -23.89 -11.36
C GLY A 65 -17.43 -24.63 -12.49
N GLU A 66 -16.65 -25.29 -13.34
CA GLU A 66 -17.17 -26.13 -14.42
C GLU A 66 -17.66 -27.50 -13.89
N VAL A 67 -18.58 -28.13 -14.61
CA VAL A 67 -19.12 -29.45 -14.23
C VAL A 67 -17.99 -30.48 -14.18
N GLY A 68 -17.87 -31.18 -13.05
CA GLY A 68 -16.86 -32.22 -12.85
C GLY A 68 -15.44 -31.71 -12.58
N ALA A 69 -15.25 -30.40 -12.38
CA ALA A 69 -13.96 -29.86 -11.96
C ALA A 69 -13.60 -30.29 -10.52
N GLU A 70 -12.31 -30.52 -10.28
CA GLU A 70 -11.75 -30.84 -8.96
C GLU A 70 -11.12 -29.61 -8.29
N TRP A 71 -10.89 -28.55 -9.06
CA TRP A 71 -10.55 -27.23 -8.54
C TRP A 71 -11.23 -26.13 -9.37
N THR A 72 -11.50 -25.01 -8.72
CA THR A 72 -11.97 -23.77 -9.35
C THR A 72 -11.23 -22.58 -8.76
N ALA A 73 -11.01 -21.54 -9.56
CA ALA A 73 -10.26 -20.36 -9.17
C ALA A 73 -10.94 -19.08 -9.63
N PHE A 74 -10.83 -18.06 -8.79
CA PHE A 74 -11.21 -16.68 -9.10
C PHE A 74 -10.00 -15.79 -8.84
N GLY A 75 -9.79 -14.78 -9.67
CA GLY A 75 -8.72 -13.83 -9.46
C GLY A 75 -9.02 -12.42 -9.96
N ILE A 76 -8.36 -11.46 -9.35
CA ILE A 76 -8.25 -10.08 -9.82
C ILE A 76 -6.98 -10.01 -10.66
N SER A 77 -7.01 -9.26 -11.76
CA SER A 77 -5.89 -9.20 -12.70
C SER A 77 -5.57 -7.77 -13.08
N GLU A 78 -4.28 -7.50 -13.31
CA GLU A 78 -3.78 -6.26 -13.89
C GLU A 78 -4.36 -5.99 -15.29
N TYR A 79 -4.52 -7.02 -16.12
CA TYR A 79 -4.91 -6.88 -17.55
C TYR A 79 -6.01 -7.87 -18.01
N GLY A 80 -6.61 -8.60 -17.07
CA GLY A 80 -7.55 -9.71 -17.34
C GLY A 80 -6.87 -11.01 -17.76
N GLY A 81 -5.54 -11.09 -17.70
CA GLY A 81 -4.77 -12.30 -17.94
C GLY A 81 -4.32 -12.97 -16.65
N MET A 82 -3.87 -14.22 -16.74
CA MET A 82 -3.31 -14.93 -15.59
C MET A 82 -1.97 -14.32 -15.15
N LYS A 83 -1.21 -13.71 -16.07
CA LYS A 83 0.00 -12.97 -15.73
C LYS A 83 -0.39 -11.63 -15.08
N GLY A 84 0.15 -11.34 -13.89
CA GLY A 84 -0.23 -10.19 -13.08
C GLY A 84 -1.56 -10.37 -12.36
N ALA A 85 -1.89 -11.60 -11.97
CA ALA A 85 -3.13 -11.90 -11.26
C ALA A 85 -2.88 -12.38 -9.84
N ASP A 86 -3.81 -11.99 -8.97
CA ASP A 86 -4.00 -12.37 -7.58
C ASP A 86 -5.23 -13.29 -7.55
N ILE A 87 -5.07 -14.50 -7.03
CA ILE A 87 -5.89 -15.67 -7.35
C ILE A 87 -6.20 -16.49 -6.09
N ALA A 88 -7.49 -16.57 -5.77
CA ALA A 88 -8.02 -17.56 -4.85
C ALA A 88 -8.32 -18.87 -5.58
N VAL A 89 -7.74 -19.98 -5.13
CA VAL A 89 -8.01 -21.33 -5.66
C VAL A 89 -8.72 -22.16 -4.60
N VAL A 90 -9.84 -22.78 -4.96
CA VAL A 90 -10.54 -23.77 -4.14
C VAL A 90 -10.40 -25.15 -4.76
N LYS A 91 -9.86 -26.09 -4.00
CA LYS A 91 -9.60 -27.48 -4.42
C LYS A 91 -10.44 -28.46 -3.61
N PHE A 92 -10.89 -29.52 -4.25
CA PHE A 92 -11.48 -30.68 -3.59
C PHE A 92 -10.43 -31.78 -3.43
N THR A 93 -10.04 -32.09 -2.19
CA THR A 93 -8.99 -33.08 -1.87
C THR A 93 -9.52 -34.34 -1.17
N GLY A 94 -10.84 -34.51 -1.03
CA GLY A 94 -11.47 -35.77 -0.62
C GLY A 94 -11.16 -36.28 0.81
N GLY A 95 -11.12 -35.41 1.82
CA GLY A 95 -10.77 -35.79 3.22
C GLY A 95 -11.92 -36.29 4.12
N ASP A 96 -11.61 -37.20 5.05
CA ASP A 96 -12.55 -37.94 5.94
C ASP A 96 -13.13 -37.13 7.13
N THR A 97 -12.67 -35.91 7.41
CA THR A 97 -13.27 -35.04 8.45
C THR A 97 -13.22 -33.57 8.05
N GLY A 98 -14.38 -32.97 7.76
CA GLY A 98 -14.53 -31.51 7.60
C GLY A 98 -14.64 -30.98 6.16
N GLY A 99 -15.36 -31.68 5.27
CA GLY A 99 -15.89 -31.09 4.02
C GLY A 99 -15.01 -31.23 2.77
N GLY A 100 -13.77 -31.72 2.87
CA GLY A 100 -12.94 -32.09 1.71
C GLY A 100 -12.45 -30.95 0.81
N PHE A 101 -12.78 -29.69 1.10
CA PHE A 101 -12.32 -28.51 0.34
C PHE A 101 -11.19 -27.76 1.04
N GLN A 102 -10.28 -27.20 0.25
CA GLN A 102 -9.19 -26.34 0.71
C GLN A 102 -9.10 -25.08 -0.17
N VAL A 103 -8.80 -23.94 0.46
CA VAL A 103 -8.48 -22.70 -0.27
C VAL A 103 -6.98 -22.41 -0.19
N GLU A 104 -6.42 -22.06 -1.33
CA GLU A 104 -5.06 -21.58 -1.48
C GLU A 104 -5.10 -20.15 -2.01
N ASP A 105 -4.26 -19.32 -1.41
CA ASP A 105 -3.98 -17.99 -1.92
C ASP A 105 -2.76 -18.06 -2.85
N ARG A 106 -2.86 -17.44 -4.02
CA ARG A 106 -1.88 -17.58 -5.09
C ARG A 106 -1.78 -16.32 -5.89
N PHE A 107 -0.60 -16.08 -6.44
CA PHE A 107 -0.37 -15.00 -7.38
C PHE A 107 0.43 -15.48 -8.59
N SER A 108 0.42 -14.71 -9.66
CA SER A 108 1.05 -15.10 -10.91
C SER A 108 1.75 -13.93 -11.60
N THR A 109 3.01 -14.15 -11.97
CA THR A 109 3.87 -13.19 -12.70
C THR A 109 4.21 -13.69 -14.11
N VAL A 110 3.73 -14.88 -14.49
CA VAL A 110 4.02 -15.57 -15.75
C VAL A 110 2.83 -16.39 -16.22
N TYR A 111 2.82 -16.83 -17.47
CA TYR A 111 1.87 -17.83 -17.94
C TYR A 111 2.32 -19.25 -17.53
N GLY A 112 2.10 -19.61 -16.26
CA GLY A 112 2.39 -20.94 -15.72
C GLY A 112 1.56 -21.23 -14.48
N LEU A 113 1.92 -22.28 -13.74
CA LEU A 113 1.28 -22.58 -12.46
C LEU A 113 1.43 -21.37 -11.51
N PRO A 114 0.31 -20.77 -11.02
CA PRO A 114 0.39 -19.67 -10.08
C PRO A 114 1.17 -20.07 -8.82
N LYS A 115 2.01 -19.18 -8.31
CA LYS A 115 2.80 -19.44 -7.11
C LYS A 115 1.88 -19.37 -5.90
N LEU A 116 2.17 -20.20 -4.89
CA LEU A 116 1.53 -20.01 -3.59
C LEU A 116 1.95 -18.67 -3.03
N ASP A 117 0.97 -17.91 -2.57
CA ASP A 117 1.23 -16.73 -1.79
C ASP A 117 1.72 -17.14 -0.41
N PHE A 118 2.70 -16.37 0.08
CA PHE A 118 3.26 -16.56 1.40
C PHE A 118 2.38 -15.93 2.48
N ILE A 119 1.72 -14.82 2.16
CA ILE A 119 0.70 -14.21 3.02
C ILE A 119 -0.65 -14.71 2.51
N LYS A 120 -1.50 -15.17 3.42
CA LYS A 120 -2.81 -15.69 3.06
C LYS A 120 -3.86 -14.63 3.42
N ASN A 121 -4.42 -14.01 2.39
CA ASN A 121 -5.39 -12.91 2.46
C ASN A 121 -6.82 -13.35 2.09
N VAL A 122 -6.99 -14.63 1.78
CA VAL A 122 -8.27 -15.27 1.44
C VAL A 122 -8.70 -16.31 2.47
N GLU A 123 -9.93 -16.20 2.95
CA GLU A 123 -10.61 -17.16 3.83
C GLU A 123 -11.73 -17.91 3.09
N LEU A 124 -11.82 -19.22 3.29
CA LEU A 124 -12.92 -20.03 2.75
C LEU A 124 -14.08 -20.04 3.74
N LEU A 125 -15.22 -19.45 3.37
CA LEU A 125 -16.42 -19.48 4.19
C LEU A 125 -17.24 -20.74 3.94
N GLU A 126 -17.40 -21.12 2.67
CA GLU A 126 -18.21 -22.27 2.27
C GLU A 126 -17.71 -22.84 0.94
N ALA A 127 -17.66 -24.16 0.82
CA ALA A 127 -17.54 -24.84 -0.47
C ALA A 127 -18.30 -26.17 -0.47
N HIS A 128 -18.98 -26.47 -1.57
CA HIS A 128 -19.69 -27.73 -1.78
C HIS A 128 -19.84 -28.02 -3.28
N HIS A 129 -20.21 -29.25 -3.61
CA HIS A 129 -20.71 -29.57 -4.94
C HIS A 129 -22.19 -29.22 -5.02
N ASP A 130 -22.60 -28.49 -6.05
CA ASP A 130 -24.02 -28.23 -6.32
C ASP A 130 -24.72 -29.45 -6.94
N ASP A 131 -26.02 -29.34 -7.22
CA ASP A 131 -26.85 -30.42 -7.78
C ASP A 131 -26.35 -30.92 -9.15
N GLU A 132 -25.55 -30.11 -9.85
CA GLU A 132 -24.98 -30.40 -11.16
C GLU A 132 -23.52 -30.90 -11.04
N GLY A 133 -23.00 -31.04 -9.82
CA GLY A 133 -21.65 -31.52 -9.52
C GLY A 133 -20.57 -30.44 -9.66
N ARG A 134 -20.92 -29.16 -9.82
CA ARG A 134 -19.97 -28.05 -9.88
C ARG A 134 -19.49 -27.68 -8.49
N ILE A 135 -18.23 -27.29 -8.35
CA ILE A 135 -17.75 -26.68 -7.11
C ILE A 135 -18.35 -25.28 -7.00
N GLN A 136 -19.20 -25.04 -6.00
CA GLN A 136 -19.60 -23.71 -5.58
C GLN A 136 -18.73 -23.30 -4.40
N ALA A 137 -18.04 -22.18 -4.52
CA ALA A 137 -17.15 -21.66 -3.49
C ALA A 137 -17.57 -20.26 -3.07
N THR A 138 -17.51 -19.98 -1.77
CA THR A 138 -17.70 -18.67 -1.16
C THR A 138 -16.47 -18.34 -0.32
N ILE A 139 -15.78 -17.25 -0.65
CA ILE A 139 -14.61 -16.76 0.07
C ILE A 139 -14.86 -15.37 0.66
N GLU A 140 -14.06 -15.00 1.65
CA GLU A 140 -13.94 -13.65 2.17
C GLU A 140 -12.49 -13.16 2.08
N ARG A 141 -12.34 -11.86 1.84
CA ARG A 141 -11.05 -11.19 1.67
C ARG A 141 -11.15 -9.71 2.06
N ASN A 142 -10.05 -9.13 2.53
CA ASN A 142 -9.96 -7.69 2.77
C ASN A 142 -9.90 -6.90 1.46
N LEU A 143 -10.47 -5.69 1.44
CA LEU A 143 -10.40 -4.80 0.27
C LEU A 143 -8.96 -4.32 0.01
N PHE A 144 -8.17 -4.15 1.06
CA PHE A 144 -6.77 -3.73 1.00
C PHE A 144 -5.92 -4.67 1.84
N THR A 145 -4.82 -5.19 1.30
CA THR A 145 -4.07 -6.28 1.96
C THR A 145 -2.63 -5.91 2.33
N CYS A 146 -2.14 -4.73 1.91
CA CYS A 146 -0.74 -4.30 2.08
C CYS A 146 0.29 -5.25 1.43
N ASP A 147 -0.15 -6.30 0.73
CA ASP A 147 0.68 -7.29 0.08
C ASP A 147 1.11 -6.81 -1.33
N GLU A 148 2.38 -7.00 -1.68
CA GLU A 148 2.87 -6.68 -3.02
C GLU A 148 2.50 -7.75 -4.05
N GLU A 149 1.97 -8.89 -3.63
CA GLU A 149 1.50 -9.95 -4.52
C GLU A 149 0.00 -9.79 -4.84
N ASP A 150 -0.73 -9.04 -4.02
CA ASP A 150 -2.17 -8.77 -4.16
C ASP A 150 -2.51 -7.52 -4.99
N ILE A 151 -3.77 -7.47 -5.42
CA ILE A 151 -4.41 -6.32 -6.08
C ILE A 151 -5.55 -5.78 -5.20
N ASP A 152 -5.39 -4.55 -4.69
CA ASP A 152 -6.43 -3.89 -3.90
C ASP A 152 -7.78 -3.78 -4.65
N ILE A 153 -8.88 -3.93 -3.92
CA ILE A 153 -10.24 -3.72 -4.43
C ILE A 153 -10.62 -2.25 -4.26
N ALA A 154 -10.87 -1.59 -5.39
CA ALA A 154 -11.08 -0.15 -5.43
C ALA A 154 -12.37 0.23 -6.16
N ALA A 155 -12.77 1.50 -6.01
CA ALA A 155 -14.01 2.03 -6.58
C ALA A 155 -13.88 2.42 -8.07
N HIS A 156 -13.32 1.53 -8.87
CA HIS A 156 -13.23 1.64 -10.31
C HIS A 156 -13.37 0.24 -10.96
N GLN A 157 -13.39 0.23 -12.29
CA GLN A 157 -13.40 -1.01 -13.05
C GLN A 157 -12.07 -1.77 -12.85
N GLN A 158 -12.16 -3.07 -12.59
CA GLN A 158 -11.03 -3.97 -12.39
C GLN A 158 -11.24 -5.22 -13.22
N TYR A 159 -10.14 -5.76 -13.75
CA TYR A 159 -10.22 -7.02 -14.49
C TYR A 159 -10.31 -8.19 -13.53
N ILE A 160 -11.12 -9.15 -13.91
CA ILE A 160 -11.27 -10.41 -13.21
C ILE A 160 -11.05 -11.58 -14.16
N ILE A 161 -10.59 -12.67 -13.60
CA ILE A 161 -10.36 -13.94 -14.28
C ILE A 161 -10.96 -15.08 -13.46
N CYS A 162 -11.32 -16.15 -14.14
CA CYS A 162 -11.64 -17.40 -13.47
C CYS A 162 -11.23 -18.58 -14.35
N ALA A 163 -11.05 -19.73 -13.70
CA ALA A 163 -10.77 -20.98 -14.38
C ALA A 163 -11.18 -22.17 -13.50
N SER A 164 -11.40 -23.32 -14.12
CA SER A 164 -11.61 -24.58 -13.41
C SER A 164 -10.86 -25.71 -14.10
N GLY A 165 -10.53 -26.77 -13.36
CA GLY A 165 -9.80 -27.90 -13.94
C GLY A 165 -9.74 -29.12 -13.03
N GLN A 166 -8.90 -30.06 -13.42
CA GLN A 166 -8.66 -31.33 -12.72
C GLN A 166 -7.40 -31.26 -11.86
N LEU A 167 -7.31 -32.09 -10.83
CA LEU A 167 -6.10 -32.32 -10.06
C LEU A 167 -5.30 -33.50 -10.65
N SER A 168 -4.00 -33.51 -10.43
CA SER A 168 -3.14 -34.66 -10.69
C SER A 168 -3.19 -35.65 -9.52
N GLU A 169 -2.65 -36.85 -9.71
CA GLU A 169 -2.62 -37.91 -8.68
C GLU A 169 -1.92 -37.48 -7.37
N ASP A 170 -0.99 -36.52 -7.44
CA ASP A 170 -0.29 -35.92 -6.30
C ASP A 170 -0.98 -34.67 -5.72
N GLY A 171 -2.18 -34.32 -6.20
CA GLY A 171 -2.95 -33.15 -5.76
C GLY A 171 -2.51 -31.82 -6.38
N GLY A 172 -1.64 -31.86 -7.39
CA GLY A 172 -1.26 -30.69 -8.20
C GLY A 172 -2.38 -30.21 -9.11
N MET A 173 -2.38 -28.94 -9.52
CA MET A 173 -3.38 -28.42 -10.47
C MET A 173 -2.95 -28.71 -11.90
N LEU A 174 -3.81 -29.43 -12.64
CA LEU A 174 -3.66 -29.56 -14.08
C LEU A 174 -4.14 -28.30 -14.79
N TYR A 175 -3.65 -28.08 -16.01
CA TYR A 175 -4.02 -26.92 -16.82
C TYR A 175 -5.52 -26.94 -17.17
N HIS A 176 -6.20 -25.81 -16.94
CA HIS A 176 -7.63 -25.62 -17.18
C HIS A 176 -8.06 -25.63 -18.66
N GLY A 177 -7.12 -25.65 -19.61
CA GLY A 177 -7.47 -25.65 -21.03
C GLY A 177 -8.36 -24.45 -21.43
N PRO A 178 -9.48 -24.68 -22.15
CA PRO A 178 -10.42 -23.64 -22.55
C PRO A 178 -11.37 -23.19 -21.42
N ASP A 179 -11.39 -23.89 -20.28
CA ASP A 179 -12.32 -23.66 -19.16
C ASP A 179 -11.84 -22.48 -18.31
N ARG A 180 -11.91 -21.30 -18.93
CA ARG A 180 -11.51 -20.02 -18.35
C ARG A 180 -12.34 -18.87 -18.90
N ALA A 181 -12.53 -17.85 -18.08
CA ALA A 181 -13.21 -16.64 -18.46
C ALA A 181 -12.50 -15.40 -17.92
N THR A 182 -12.84 -14.26 -18.51
CA THR A 182 -12.36 -12.95 -18.05
C THR A 182 -13.43 -11.89 -18.28
N GLY A 183 -13.47 -10.91 -17.40
CA GLY A 183 -14.41 -9.80 -17.45
C GLY A 183 -13.84 -8.55 -16.77
N VAL A 184 -14.64 -7.49 -16.79
CA VAL A 184 -14.36 -6.23 -16.10
C VAL A 184 -15.56 -5.93 -15.21
N VAL A 185 -15.31 -5.66 -13.94
CA VAL A 185 -16.36 -5.35 -12.96
C VAL A 185 -15.93 -4.17 -12.09
N ASN A 186 -16.90 -3.45 -11.53
CA ASN A 186 -16.65 -2.50 -10.46
C ASN A 186 -17.21 -3.08 -9.15
N PHE A 187 -16.33 -3.55 -8.27
CA PHE A 187 -16.78 -4.23 -7.05
C PHE A 187 -17.54 -3.30 -6.11
N MET A 188 -17.21 -2.00 -6.12
CA MET A 188 -17.74 -1.02 -5.16
C MET A 188 -18.97 -0.27 -5.69
N ILE A 189 -19.11 -0.08 -7.01
CA ILE A 189 -20.19 0.70 -7.62
C ILE A 189 -20.96 -0.17 -8.62
N ASP A 190 -22.28 -0.20 -8.49
CA ASP A 190 -23.14 -0.86 -9.49
C ASP A 190 -23.40 0.10 -10.65
N GLU A 191 -22.60 -0.03 -11.71
CA GLU A 191 -22.67 0.85 -12.87
C GLU A 191 -23.92 0.58 -13.73
N GLU A 192 -24.42 -0.66 -13.76
CA GLU A 192 -25.62 -1.03 -14.50
C GLU A 192 -26.90 -0.44 -13.88
N LEU A 193 -27.06 -0.57 -12.55
CA LEU A 193 -28.19 0.00 -11.80
C LEU A 193 -28.22 1.52 -11.87
N LEU A 194 -27.05 2.17 -11.83
CA LEU A 194 -26.99 3.62 -11.79
C LEU A 194 -27.30 4.27 -13.15
N PHE A 195 -27.03 3.62 -14.28
CA PHE A 195 -27.00 4.33 -15.57
C PHE A 195 -27.66 3.64 -16.78
N LYS A 196 -28.14 2.39 -16.67
CA LYS A 196 -28.92 1.68 -17.72
C LYS A 196 -28.31 1.79 -19.14
N ARG A 197 -26.98 1.75 -19.28
CA ARG A 197 -26.33 1.72 -20.60
C ARG A 197 -26.32 0.30 -21.14
N ASN A 198 -27.09 0.03 -22.18
CA ASN A 198 -27.03 -1.23 -22.92
C ASN A 198 -26.29 -1.01 -24.24
N LEU A 199 -25.03 -1.46 -24.30
CA LEU A 199 -24.26 -1.52 -25.54
C LEU A 199 -24.60 -2.81 -26.27
N VAL A 200 -25.60 -2.74 -27.14
CA VAL A 200 -26.07 -3.92 -27.88
C VAL A 200 -25.24 -4.09 -29.15
N ALA A 201 -24.70 -5.30 -29.36
CA ALA A 201 -24.06 -5.65 -30.62
C ALA A 201 -25.06 -5.51 -31.79
N PRO A 202 -24.63 -5.03 -32.97
CA PRO A 202 -25.54 -4.84 -34.10
C PRO A 202 -26.14 -6.19 -34.50
N PRO A 203 -27.48 -6.34 -34.52
CA PRO A 203 -28.09 -7.57 -35.02
C PRO A 203 -27.76 -7.72 -36.52
N ALA A 204 -27.61 -8.96 -36.98
CA ALA A 204 -27.21 -9.28 -38.36
C ALA A 204 -28.10 -8.63 -39.43
N ASN A 205 -29.37 -8.36 -39.10
CA ASN A 205 -30.37 -7.75 -39.99
C ASN A 205 -30.61 -6.25 -39.72
N SER A 206 -29.71 -5.58 -39.01
CA SER A 206 -29.82 -4.14 -38.75
C SER A 206 -29.73 -3.33 -40.06
N THR A 207 -30.50 -2.25 -40.13
CA THR A 207 -30.41 -1.27 -41.23
C THR A 207 -29.03 -0.62 -41.21
N LYS A 208 -28.32 -0.59 -42.35
CA LYS A 208 -26.99 0.02 -42.46
C LYS A 208 -27.06 1.39 -43.15
N THR A 209 -26.49 2.41 -42.52
CA THR A 209 -26.37 3.76 -43.06
C THR A 209 -24.90 4.06 -43.34
N TYR A 210 -24.59 4.40 -44.59
CA TYR A 210 -23.21 4.63 -45.05
C TYR A 210 -22.91 6.13 -45.10
N PHE A 211 -21.89 6.56 -44.35
CA PHE A 211 -21.43 7.96 -44.31
C PHE A 211 -20.24 8.22 -45.24
N GLY A 212 -19.65 7.16 -45.78
CA GLY A 212 -18.50 7.18 -46.67
C GLY A 212 -17.92 5.79 -46.84
N LYS A 213 -16.86 5.65 -47.66
CA LYS A 213 -16.20 4.37 -47.89
C LYS A 213 -15.55 3.87 -46.59
N GLY A 214 -16.10 2.80 -46.01
CA GLY A 214 -15.60 2.20 -44.75
C GLY A 214 -16.08 2.91 -43.47
N MET A 215 -17.14 3.73 -43.55
CA MET A 215 -17.84 4.30 -42.39
C MET A 215 -19.32 3.86 -42.41
N VAL A 216 -19.72 3.02 -41.45
CA VAL A 216 -21.04 2.37 -41.44
C VAL A 216 -21.68 2.47 -40.07
N VAL A 217 -22.85 3.12 -39.98
CA VAL A 217 -23.70 3.10 -38.78
C VAL A 217 -24.70 1.95 -38.92
N HIS A 218 -24.81 1.09 -37.91
CA HIS A 218 -25.83 0.04 -37.88
C HIS A 218 -27.02 0.51 -37.04
N GLY A 219 -28.08 0.93 -37.72
CA GLY A 219 -29.27 1.52 -37.14
C GLY A 219 -29.64 2.85 -37.81
N ASN A 220 -30.68 3.49 -37.27
CA ASN A 220 -31.10 4.83 -37.67
C ASN A 220 -30.88 5.80 -36.49
N LEU A 221 -29.99 6.78 -36.70
CA LEU A 221 -29.56 7.76 -35.70
C LEU A 221 -30.71 8.62 -35.17
N ASP A 222 -31.67 8.97 -36.03
CA ASP A 222 -32.79 9.85 -35.68
C ASP A 222 -33.80 9.19 -34.75
N THR A 223 -33.90 7.86 -34.81
CA THR A 223 -34.88 7.07 -34.04
C THR A 223 -34.27 6.32 -32.86
N ALA A 224 -32.95 6.36 -32.69
CA ALA A 224 -32.28 5.59 -31.68
C ALA A 224 -32.52 6.14 -30.27
N VAL A 225 -32.73 5.21 -29.34
CA VAL A 225 -32.95 5.46 -27.90
C VAL A 225 -31.84 4.86 -27.03
N THR A 226 -30.83 4.27 -27.66
CA THR A 226 -29.62 3.71 -27.05
C THR A 226 -28.43 4.03 -27.96
N PRO A 227 -27.18 4.00 -27.45
CA PRO A 227 -25.99 4.19 -28.29
C PRO A 227 -25.97 3.20 -29.46
N LEU A 228 -25.64 3.69 -30.66
CA LEU A 228 -25.58 2.90 -31.89
C LEU A 228 -24.14 2.55 -32.25
N PRO A 229 -23.88 1.34 -32.78
CA PRO A 229 -22.57 0.97 -33.27
C PRO A 229 -22.26 1.66 -34.62
N PHE A 230 -21.06 2.24 -34.71
CA PHE A 230 -20.50 2.94 -35.86
C PHE A 230 -19.12 2.38 -36.19
N ASP A 231 -19.00 1.71 -37.33
CA ASP A 231 -17.77 1.07 -37.78
C ASP A 231 -16.96 2.01 -38.67
N ILE A 232 -15.67 2.13 -38.36
CA ILE A 232 -14.66 2.88 -39.12
C ILE A 232 -13.53 1.89 -39.46
N GLN A 233 -13.42 1.50 -40.73
CA GLN A 233 -12.60 0.36 -41.13
C GLN A 233 -11.68 0.65 -42.32
N MET A 234 -10.54 -0.04 -42.35
CA MET A 234 -9.69 -0.13 -43.53
C MET A 234 -10.45 -0.71 -44.74
N THR A 235 -9.89 -0.57 -45.95
CA THR A 235 -10.43 -1.21 -47.15
C THR A 235 -9.34 -1.89 -47.97
N ASN A 236 -9.47 -3.20 -48.17
CA ASN A 236 -8.61 -4.00 -49.06
C ASN A 236 -7.10 -3.90 -48.74
N VAL A 237 -6.71 -3.89 -47.47
CA VAL A 237 -5.29 -3.93 -47.11
C VAL A 237 -4.73 -5.31 -47.43
N SER A 238 -3.71 -5.39 -48.27
CA SER A 238 -3.00 -6.62 -48.58
C SER A 238 -1.50 -6.40 -48.46
N LEU A 239 -0.82 -7.27 -47.73
CA LEU A 239 0.61 -7.19 -47.46
C LEU A 239 1.28 -8.52 -47.82
N ASP A 240 2.44 -8.44 -48.45
CA ASP A 240 3.22 -9.60 -48.82
C ASP A 240 3.77 -10.33 -47.58
N ALA A 241 4.00 -11.64 -47.71
CA ALA A 241 4.50 -12.51 -46.65
C ALA A 241 5.86 -12.08 -46.06
N ASN A 242 6.67 -11.31 -46.80
CA ASN A 242 7.96 -10.82 -46.35
C ASN A 242 7.88 -9.51 -45.55
N ILE A 243 6.74 -8.82 -45.54
CA ILE A 243 6.52 -7.61 -44.75
C ILE A 243 6.25 -8.05 -43.31
N ARG A 244 7.23 -7.82 -42.45
CA ARG A 244 7.17 -8.19 -41.04
C ARG A 244 6.39 -7.17 -40.20
N THR A 245 6.63 -5.89 -40.45
CA THR A 245 6.01 -4.78 -39.70
C THR A 245 5.50 -3.76 -40.71
N SER A 246 4.25 -3.32 -40.58
CA SER A 246 3.65 -2.28 -41.44
C SER A 246 2.70 -1.40 -40.65
N TYR A 247 2.69 -0.10 -40.95
CA TYR A 247 1.75 0.85 -40.38
C TYR A 247 0.87 1.37 -41.51
N MET A 248 -0.31 0.78 -41.68
CA MET A 248 -1.23 1.21 -42.73
C MET A 248 -2.07 2.36 -42.20
N CYS A 249 -2.07 3.48 -42.92
CA CYS A 249 -2.90 4.64 -42.64
C CYS A 249 -4.02 4.77 -43.69
N ARG A 250 -5.14 5.38 -43.29
CA ARG A 250 -6.27 5.72 -44.17
C ARG A 250 -6.97 6.98 -43.70
N VAL A 251 -7.24 7.92 -44.61
CA VAL A 251 -7.92 9.18 -44.29
C VAL A 251 -9.43 9.00 -44.30
N PHE A 252 -10.09 9.61 -43.32
CA PHE A 252 -11.55 9.73 -43.22
C PHE A 252 -11.94 11.20 -43.07
N ASN A 253 -13.09 11.56 -43.62
CA ASN A 253 -13.68 12.88 -43.44
C ASN A 253 -15.04 12.73 -42.73
N VAL A 254 -15.11 13.19 -41.50
CA VAL A 254 -16.31 13.13 -40.65
C VAL A 254 -17.12 14.40 -40.89
N SER A 255 -18.33 14.26 -41.43
CA SER A 255 -19.15 15.40 -41.86
C SER A 255 -19.68 16.27 -40.72
N GLU A 256 -19.99 15.66 -39.58
CA GLU A 256 -20.64 16.31 -38.44
C GLU A 256 -20.04 15.82 -37.12
N HIS A 257 -20.04 16.68 -36.10
CA HIS A 257 -19.58 16.31 -34.77
C HIS A 257 -20.54 15.28 -34.15
N MET A 258 -19.97 14.26 -33.55
CA MET A 258 -20.69 13.20 -32.83
C MET A 258 -20.01 12.95 -31.49
N THR A 259 -20.72 12.31 -30.57
CA THR A 259 -20.13 11.83 -29.32
C THR A 259 -20.20 10.31 -29.25
N TYR A 260 -19.21 9.68 -28.64
CA TYR A 260 -19.18 8.25 -28.41
C TYR A 260 -18.91 7.93 -26.94
N THR A 261 -19.41 6.78 -26.48
CA THR A 261 -19.30 6.35 -25.08
C THR A 261 -18.41 5.13 -24.87
N ALA A 262 -18.20 4.36 -25.94
CA ALA A 262 -17.39 3.16 -25.92
C ALA A 262 -16.77 2.92 -27.29
N TYR A 263 -15.70 2.14 -27.34
CA TYR A 263 -15.08 1.69 -28.57
C TYR A 263 -14.45 0.31 -28.43
N GLN A 264 -14.29 -0.38 -29.55
CA GLN A 264 -13.54 -1.64 -29.61
C GLN A 264 -12.95 -1.89 -30.99
N MET A 265 -12.09 -2.89 -31.09
CA MET A 265 -11.53 -3.32 -32.37
C MET A 265 -12.52 -4.22 -33.14
N VAL A 266 -12.56 -4.04 -34.45
CA VAL A 266 -13.27 -4.91 -35.40
C VAL A 266 -12.30 -5.38 -36.49
N TRP A 267 -12.47 -6.62 -36.95
CA TRP A 267 -11.80 -7.17 -38.12
C TRP A 267 -12.83 -7.75 -39.10
N GLY A 268 -12.47 -7.88 -40.37
CA GLY A 268 -13.41 -8.37 -41.40
C GLY A 268 -14.64 -7.48 -41.55
N GLU A 269 -15.77 -8.02 -42.02
CA GLU A 269 -17.03 -7.27 -42.22
C GLU A 269 -17.77 -6.96 -40.89
N GLY A 270 -17.10 -6.26 -39.97
CA GLY A 270 -17.67 -5.82 -38.69
C GLY A 270 -17.70 -6.90 -37.60
N ASN A 271 -16.85 -7.94 -37.72
CA ASN A 271 -16.70 -8.96 -36.69
C ASN A 271 -15.88 -8.41 -35.52
N THR A 272 -16.29 -8.75 -34.30
CA THR A 272 -15.63 -8.34 -33.07
C THR A 272 -14.97 -9.55 -32.43
N GLY A 273 -13.86 -9.31 -31.74
CA GLY A 273 -12.96 -10.37 -31.33
C GLY A 273 -13.28 -11.17 -30.10
N ASP A 274 -14.54 -11.18 -29.72
CA ASP A 274 -14.95 -11.62 -28.38
C ASP A 274 -14.89 -13.15 -28.22
N ASN A 275 -14.82 -13.92 -29.32
CA ASN A 275 -14.78 -15.39 -29.32
C ASN A 275 -13.37 -16.01 -29.43
N GLY A 276 -12.30 -15.22 -29.28
CA GLY A 276 -10.91 -15.74 -29.29
C GLY A 276 -10.26 -15.87 -30.66
N ASP A 277 -10.97 -15.56 -31.75
CA ASP A 277 -10.45 -15.54 -33.13
C ASP A 277 -9.70 -14.24 -33.46
N THR A 278 -8.80 -13.77 -32.60
CA THR A 278 -8.08 -12.50 -32.85
C THR A 278 -7.34 -12.50 -34.18
N ASN A 279 -7.44 -11.41 -34.93
CA ASN A 279 -6.59 -11.18 -36.10
C ASN A 279 -5.12 -11.34 -35.68
N GLU A 280 -4.48 -12.46 -36.05
CA GLU A 280 -3.13 -12.87 -35.58
C GLU A 280 -2.04 -11.86 -35.95
N VAL A 281 -2.32 -10.95 -36.90
CA VAL A 281 -1.38 -9.92 -37.35
C VAL A 281 -1.67 -8.54 -36.78
N PHE A 282 -2.79 -8.34 -36.08
CA PHE A 282 -3.12 -7.06 -35.46
C PHE A 282 -2.28 -6.83 -34.20
N HIS A 283 -1.56 -5.72 -34.13
CA HIS A 283 -0.80 -5.33 -32.94
C HIS A 283 -1.39 -4.13 -32.22
N HIS A 284 -1.64 -3.01 -32.91
CA HIS A 284 -2.40 -1.88 -32.38
C HIS A 284 -3.02 -1.03 -33.49
N GLN A 285 -3.95 -0.15 -33.12
CA GLN A 285 -4.51 0.86 -34.00
C GLN A 285 -4.77 2.17 -33.27
N HIS A 286 -4.70 3.24 -34.03
CA HIS A 286 -4.98 4.58 -33.57
C HIS A 286 -5.96 5.26 -34.51
N PHE A 287 -6.87 6.04 -33.95
CA PHE A 287 -7.69 6.97 -34.71
C PHE A 287 -7.27 8.37 -34.33
N TYR A 288 -6.80 9.13 -35.31
CA TYR A 288 -6.26 10.47 -35.12
C TYR A 288 -7.23 11.55 -35.60
N TYR A 289 -7.24 12.68 -34.93
CA TYR A 289 -7.83 13.93 -35.43
C TYR A 289 -6.74 14.85 -35.98
N CYS A 290 -6.91 15.34 -37.21
CA CYS A 290 -5.91 16.17 -37.89
C CYS A 290 -6.35 17.65 -37.94
N PRO A 291 -5.87 18.51 -37.01
CA PRO A 291 -6.23 19.93 -37.02
C PRO A 291 -5.64 20.68 -38.22
N ASN A 292 -4.54 20.18 -38.82
CA ASN A 292 -3.98 20.68 -40.07
C ASN A 292 -4.05 19.61 -41.19
N PRO A 293 -5.12 19.61 -42.01
CA PRO A 293 -5.34 18.62 -43.07
C PRO A 293 -4.26 18.57 -44.15
N SER A 294 -3.42 19.61 -44.25
CA SER A 294 -2.37 19.70 -45.27
C SER A 294 -1.38 18.54 -45.20
N ALA A 295 -1.14 18.01 -44.00
CA ALA A 295 -0.23 16.89 -43.74
C ALA A 295 -0.65 15.58 -44.43
N VAL A 296 -1.93 15.45 -44.79
CA VAL A 296 -2.50 14.24 -45.42
C VAL A 296 -3.21 14.55 -46.74
N SER A 297 -2.98 15.74 -47.31
CA SER A 297 -3.66 16.22 -48.51
C SER A 297 -3.53 15.30 -49.73
N SER A 298 -2.42 14.56 -49.86
CA SER A 298 -2.18 13.58 -50.93
C SER A 298 -2.98 12.28 -50.80
N HIS A 299 -3.63 12.04 -49.65
CA HIS A 299 -4.33 10.79 -49.32
C HIS A 299 -5.83 11.00 -49.06
N MET A 300 -6.37 12.13 -49.52
CA MET A 300 -7.80 12.47 -49.39
C MET A 300 -8.73 11.62 -50.26
N ASP A 301 -8.17 10.78 -51.15
CA ASP A 301 -8.91 9.75 -51.88
C ASP A 301 -9.41 8.62 -50.96
N GLY A 302 -8.85 8.52 -49.75
CA GLY A 302 -9.24 7.54 -48.74
C GLY A 302 -8.76 6.13 -49.08
N GLU A 303 -7.74 5.98 -49.92
CA GLU A 303 -7.06 4.71 -50.13
C GLU A 303 -5.99 4.47 -49.04
N PRO A 304 -5.80 3.22 -48.55
CA PRO A 304 -4.76 2.93 -47.58
C PRO A 304 -3.35 3.14 -48.12
N TRP A 305 -2.43 3.61 -47.28
CA TRP A 305 -1.01 3.69 -47.60
C TRP A 305 -0.15 3.28 -46.41
N ASP A 306 1.07 2.81 -46.66
CA ASP A 306 2.04 2.57 -45.60
C ASP A 306 2.64 3.90 -45.13
N CYS A 307 2.39 4.25 -43.87
CA CYS A 307 2.80 5.48 -43.21
C CYS A 307 3.93 5.29 -42.20
N ILE A 308 4.56 4.10 -42.13
CA ILE A 308 5.63 3.80 -41.15
C ILE A 308 6.80 4.81 -41.18
N SER A 309 7.11 5.32 -42.36
CA SER A 309 8.23 6.25 -42.59
C SER A 309 7.81 7.73 -42.50
N ASN A 310 6.52 8.02 -42.56
CA ASN A 310 6.00 9.39 -42.57
C ASN A 310 4.64 9.44 -41.86
N MET A 311 4.68 9.20 -40.56
CA MET A 311 3.52 9.27 -39.68
C MET A 311 2.89 10.68 -39.73
N PRO A 312 1.57 10.79 -39.93
CA PRO A 312 0.92 12.08 -39.95
C PRO A 312 0.97 12.74 -38.57
N ALA A 313 1.31 14.02 -38.53
CA ALA A 313 1.33 14.82 -37.32
C ALA A 313 -0.10 15.23 -36.90
N CYS A 314 -0.84 14.27 -36.37
CA CYS A 314 -2.22 14.42 -35.91
C CYS A 314 -2.38 13.99 -34.44
N ASP A 315 -3.45 14.41 -33.77
CA ASP A 315 -3.66 14.13 -32.34
C ASP A 315 -4.33 12.76 -32.16
N VAL A 316 -3.82 11.94 -31.22
CA VAL A 316 -4.42 10.62 -30.94
C VAL A 316 -5.76 10.83 -30.26
N MET A 317 -6.84 10.37 -30.87
CA MET A 317 -8.19 10.43 -30.30
C MET A 317 -8.56 9.11 -29.63
N ILE A 318 -8.32 8.00 -30.34
CA ILE A 318 -8.62 6.65 -29.87
C ILE A 318 -7.37 5.78 -30.07
N SER A 319 -7.08 4.93 -29.10
CA SER A 319 -6.00 3.96 -29.17
C SER A 319 -6.50 2.61 -28.67
N ASN A 320 -6.15 1.54 -29.37
CA ASN A 320 -6.40 0.16 -28.95
C ASN A 320 -5.19 -0.68 -29.34
N ALA A 321 -4.78 -1.60 -28.46
CA ALA A 321 -3.71 -2.54 -28.72
C ALA A 321 -4.17 -3.99 -28.46
N VAL A 322 -3.38 -4.96 -28.89
CA VAL A 322 -3.64 -6.39 -28.71
C VAL A 322 -4.07 -6.72 -27.27
N GLY A 323 -5.12 -7.52 -27.15
CA GLY A 323 -5.76 -7.87 -25.88
C GLY A 323 -6.78 -6.87 -25.35
N THR A 324 -6.88 -5.66 -25.91
CA THR A 324 -7.93 -4.70 -25.58
C THR A 324 -9.28 -5.15 -26.13
N ARG A 325 -10.25 -5.35 -25.23
CA ARG A 325 -11.65 -5.68 -25.56
C ARG A 325 -12.48 -4.39 -25.69
N LEU A 326 -13.77 -4.48 -25.41
CA LEU A 326 -14.64 -3.31 -25.26
C LEU A 326 -14.07 -2.34 -24.22
N MET A 327 -13.82 -1.12 -24.65
CA MET A 327 -13.45 0.01 -23.80
C MET A 327 -14.67 0.90 -23.63
N GLU A 328 -15.24 0.91 -22.43
CA GLU A 328 -16.34 1.78 -22.08
C GLU A 328 -15.86 2.90 -21.16
N GLY A 329 -16.18 4.15 -21.49
CA GLY A 329 -15.91 5.28 -20.61
C GLY A 329 -16.86 5.26 -19.40
N PRO A 330 -16.45 5.82 -18.24
CA PRO A 330 -17.31 5.89 -17.07
C PRO A 330 -18.70 6.48 -17.38
N PRO A 331 -19.71 6.17 -16.56
CA PRO A 331 -21.03 6.72 -16.75
C PRO A 331 -21.05 8.26 -16.70
N GLY A 332 -21.84 8.87 -17.60
CA GLY A 332 -21.89 10.32 -17.78
C GLY A 332 -20.69 10.93 -18.51
N LEU A 333 -19.68 10.13 -18.86
CA LEU A 333 -18.60 10.55 -19.73
C LEU A 333 -18.88 10.15 -21.18
N HIS A 334 -18.59 11.09 -22.09
CA HIS A 334 -18.53 10.88 -23.52
C HIS A 334 -17.23 11.44 -24.07
N ALA A 335 -16.82 10.99 -25.24
CA ALA A 335 -15.70 11.57 -25.96
C ALA A 335 -16.17 12.10 -27.31
N ASP A 336 -15.52 13.17 -27.77
CA ASP A 336 -15.87 13.84 -29.02
C ASP A 336 -15.26 13.12 -30.21
N LEU A 337 -16.09 12.86 -31.22
CA LEU A 337 -15.69 12.60 -32.60
C LEU A 337 -15.91 13.89 -33.38
N ASN A 338 -14.85 14.68 -33.50
CA ASN A 338 -14.90 16.00 -34.12
C ASN A 338 -15.30 15.92 -35.60
N ALA A 339 -15.91 16.97 -36.13
CA ALA A 339 -16.05 17.12 -37.58
C ALA A 339 -14.68 17.40 -38.22
N GLY A 340 -14.44 16.86 -39.41
CA GLY A 340 -13.24 17.09 -40.20
C GLY A 340 -12.39 15.85 -40.46
N VAL A 341 -11.09 16.07 -40.68
CA VAL A 341 -10.18 15.06 -41.21
C VAL A 341 -9.58 14.21 -40.10
N HIS A 342 -9.69 12.90 -40.28
CA HIS A 342 -9.18 11.88 -39.38
C HIS A 342 -8.29 10.89 -40.11
N VAL A 343 -7.42 10.21 -39.38
CA VAL A 343 -6.59 9.13 -39.91
C VAL A 343 -6.78 7.89 -39.03
N LEU A 344 -7.24 6.80 -39.63
CA LEU A 344 -7.11 5.48 -39.02
C LEU A 344 -5.73 4.94 -39.35
N LEU A 345 -5.04 4.46 -38.34
CA LEU A 345 -3.78 3.74 -38.47
C LEU A 345 -3.95 2.35 -37.86
N VAL A 346 -3.55 1.33 -38.60
CA VAL A 346 -3.46 -0.05 -38.12
C VAL A 346 -2.02 -0.52 -38.27
N HIS A 347 -1.42 -0.92 -37.16
CA HIS A 347 -0.11 -1.54 -37.12
C HIS A 347 -0.30 -3.06 -37.22
N TYR A 348 0.20 -3.60 -38.33
CA TYR A 348 0.28 -5.03 -38.58
C TYR A 348 1.68 -5.53 -38.22
N GLU A 349 1.74 -6.53 -37.34
CA GLU A 349 2.94 -7.30 -37.05
C GLU A 349 2.72 -8.73 -37.50
N ASN A 350 3.55 -9.21 -38.41
CA ASN A 350 3.41 -10.49 -39.08
C ASN A 350 4.56 -11.44 -38.69
N PRO A 351 4.56 -11.99 -37.47
CA PRO A 351 5.65 -12.84 -37.01
C PRO A 351 5.68 -14.18 -37.77
N PHE A 352 4.57 -14.57 -38.41
CA PHE A 352 4.42 -15.85 -39.10
C PHE A 352 4.81 -15.81 -40.57
N GLY A 353 5.08 -14.62 -41.13
CA GLY A 353 5.41 -14.45 -42.54
C GLY A 353 4.32 -14.96 -43.47
N LYS A 354 3.04 -14.74 -43.12
CA LYS A 354 1.89 -15.11 -43.96
C LYS A 354 1.42 -13.89 -44.75
N PRO A 355 0.96 -14.02 -46.00
CA PRO A 355 0.37 -12.90 -46.71
C PRO A 355 -0.91 -12.43 -46.00
N ILE A 356 -1.07 -11.13 -45.84
CA ILE A 356 -2.30 -10.50 -45.36
C ILE A 356 -3.12 -10.17 -46.60
N VAL A 357 -4.39 -10.57 -46.65
CA VAL A 357 -5.23 -10.43 -47.84
C VAL A 357 -6.56 -9.81 -47.44
N ASN A 358 -6.93 -8.72 -48.10
CA ASN A 358 -8.22 -8.02 -47.95
C ASN A 358 -8.59 -7.70 -46.49
N ASP A 359 -7.62 -7.26 -45.70
CA ASP A 359 -7.87 -6.86 -44.32
C ASP A 359 -8.66 -5.54 -44.26
N THR A 360 -9.64 -5.51 -43.36
CA THR A 360 -10.55 -4.38 -43.11
C THR A 360 -10.57 -4.00 -41.62
N THR A 361 -9.47 -4.23 -40.90
CA THR A 361 -9.37 -3.92 -39.47
C THR A 361 -9.68 -2.45 -39.21
N GLY A 362 -10.31 -2.18 -38.07
CA GLY A 362 -10.67 -0.83 -37.65
C GLY A 362 -11.34 -0.77 -36.29
N PHE A 363 -12.09 0.31 -36.06
CA PHE A 363 -12.82 0.58 -34.83
C PHE A 363 -14.33 0.41 -35.02
N ARG A 364 -14.99 -0.09 -33.97
CA ARG A 364 -16.41 0.13 -33.71
C ARG A 364 -16.55 1.11 -32.56
N LEU A 365 -17.30 2.19 -32.77
CA LEU A 365 -17.64 3.19 -31.77
C LEU A 365 -19.11 3.06 -31.40
N TRP A 366 -19.49 3.32 -30.16
CA TRP A 366 -20.89 3.47 -29.77
C TRP A 366 -21.24 4.94 -29.69
N ILE A 367 -21.79 5.47 -30.79
CA ILE A 367 -22.19 6.87 -30.92
C ILE A 367 -23.50 7.11 -30.16
N GLN A 368 -23.58 8.24 -29.46
CA GLN A 368 -24.83 8.63 -28.82
C GLN A 368 -25.79 9.24 -29.84
N PRO A 369 -27.08 8.89 -29.79
CA PRO A 369 -28.06 9.59 -30.58
C PRO A 369 -28.28 11.00 -30.00
N PRO A 370 -28.61 12.01 -30.83
CA PRO A 370 -28.90 13.37 -30.38
C PRO A 370 -29.99 13.46 -29.30
N SER A 371 -30.90 12.49 -29.26
CA SER A 371 -31.97 12.37 -28.26
C SER A 371 -31.48 12.02 -26.84
N LEU A 372 -30.28 11.45 -26.71
CA LEU A 372 -29.65 11.09 -25.42
C LEU A 372 -28.58 12.09 -24.96
N ASP A 373 -28.23 13.07 -25.80
CA ASP A 373 -27.25 14.10 -25.44
C ASP A 373 -27.88 15.07 -24.42
N SER A 374 -27.63 14.84 -23.13
CA SER A 374 -28.21 15.63 -22.04
C SER A 374 -27.54 16.98 -21.83
N GLY A 375 -26.49 17.34 -22.60
CA GLY A 375 -25.73 18.59 -22.48
C GLY A 375 -25.07 18.83 -21.11
N SER A 376 -25.16 17.86 -20.19
CA SER A 376 -24.65 17.92 -18.81
C SER A 376 -23.36 17.12 -18.61
N THR A 377 -22.84 16.53 -19.68
CA THR A 377 -21.68 15.66 -19.69
C THR A 377 -20.47 16.42 -20.21
N GLN A 378 -19.32 16.30 -19.54
CA GLN A 378 -18.09 16.90 -20.03
C GLN A 378 -17.42 15.93 -21.01
N PRO A 379 -17.05 16.36 -22.23
CA PRO A 379 -16.31 15.50 -23.14
C PRO A 379 -14.97 15.14 -22.50
N GLY A 380 -14.55 13.88 -22.63
CA GLY A 380 -13.20 13.42 -22.30
C GLY A 380 -12.29 13.40 -23.52
N THR A 381 -10.98 13.35 -23.30
CA THR A 381 -9.99 13.16 -24.36
C THR A 381 -8.86 12.25 -23.88
N MET A 382 -8.06 11.73 -24.81
CA MET A 382 -6.85 10.98 -24.50
C MET A 382 -5.63 11.92 -24.55
N ALA A 383 -4.86 11.96 -23.47
CA ALA A 383 -3.57 12.62 -23.38
C ALA A 383 -2.44 11.59 -23.49
N SER A 384 -1.39 11.88 -24.27
CA SER A 384 -0.26 10.98 -24.47
C SER A 384 1.04 11.60 -23.98
N HIS A 385 1.79 10.89 -23.14
CA HIS A 385 3.13 11.23 -22.66
C HIS A 385 4.13 10.21 -23.19
N LEU A 386 5.23 10.66 -23.78
CA LEU A 386 6.16 9.79 -24.50
C LEU A 386 7.56 9.87 -23.88
N GLY A 387 8.23 8.72 -23.74
CA GLY A 387 9.67 8.66 -23.57
C GLY A 387 10.37 8.95 -24.90
N LEU A 388 11.38 9.81 -24.89
CA LEU A 388 12.13 10.17 -26.10
C LEU A 388 12.93 8.97 -26.64
N TYR A 389 12.63 8.53 -27.87
CA TYR A 389 13.30 7.39 -28.51
C TYR A 389 14.82 7.48 -28.53
N GLU A 390 15.38 8.65 -28.86
CA GLU A 390 16.83 8.86 -28.94
C GLU A 390 17.54 8.67 -27.60
N SER A 391 16.80 8.77 -26.50
CA SER A 391 17.32 8.54 -25.15
C SER A 391 17.04 7.13 -24.61
N LEU A 392 16.23 6.34 -25.32
CA LEU A 392 15.91 4.96 -24.97
C LEU A 392 16.99 4.05 -25.56
N VAL A 393 17.90 3.60 -24.69
CA VAL A 393 18.91 2.58 -25.01
C VAL A 393 18.92 1.54 -23.90
N ILE A 394 18.67 0.30 -24.28
CA ILE A 394 18.76 -0.88 -23.43
C ILE A 394 20.04 -1.62 -23.84
N PRO A 395 21.13 -1.49 -23.06
CA PRO A 395 22.39 -2.13 -23.38
C PRO A 395 22.27 -3.65 -23.27
N ALA A 396 23.00 -4.37 -24.11
CA ALA A 396 23.17 -5.81 -23.97
C ALA A 396 23.92 -6.12 -22.67
N ASP A 397 23.35 -6.98 -21.83
CA ASP A 397 24.01 -7.37 -20.59
C ASP A 397 23.59 -8.78 -20.15
N PRO A 398 24.50 -9.78 -20.14
CA PRO A 398 24.21 -11.13 -19.70
C PRO A 398 23.94 -11.27 -18.20
N GLN A 399 24.39 -10.31 -17.40
CA GLN A 399 24.26 -10.33 -15.93
C GLN A 399 23.06 -9.52 -15.46
N GLN A 400 22.68 -8.48 -16.19
CA GLN A 400 21.53 -7.65 -15.86
C GLN A 400 20.22 -8.37 -16.20
N LYS A 401 19.50 -8.85 -15.18
CA LYS A 401 18.19 -9.50 -15.38
C LYS A 401 17.14 -8.54 -15.91
N GLU A 402 17.16 -7.30 -15.42
CA GLU A 402 16.16 -6.27 -15.72
C GLU A 402 16.77 -4.88 -15.60
N ILE A 403 16.37 -3.94 -16.45
CA ILE A 403 16.79 -2.54 -16.40
C ILE A 403 15.57 -1.64 -16.39
N THR A 404 15.57 -0.62 -15.54
CA THR A 404 14.50 0.37 -15.48
C THR A 404 14.98 1.68 -16.11
N LEU A 405 14.23 2.16 -17.09
CA LEU A 405 14.40 3.50 -17.67
C LEU A 405 13.29 4.40 -17.15
N GLN A 406 13.66 5.61 -16.72
CA GLN A 406 12.71 6.58 -16.17
C GLN A 406 12.67 7.84 -17.02
N TYR A 407 11.47 8.34 -17.25
CA TYR A 407 11.18 9.55 -18.01
C TYR A 407 10.33 10.48 -17.16
N LEU A 408 10.73 11.76 -17.10
CA LEU A 408 10.04 12.76 -16.29
C LEU A 408 9.20 13.68 -17.16
N ILE A 409 7.96 13.92 -16.72
CA ILE A 409 7.12 15.03 -17.15
C ILE A 409 7.09 16.03 -16.01
N SER A 410 7.61 17.25 -16.21
CA SER A 410 7.78 18.22 -15.11
C SER A 410 6.51 18.99 -14.77
N GLY A 411 6.45 19.49 -13.53
CA GLY A 411 5.35 20.31 -13.04
C GLY A 411 5.18 21.64 -13.77
N GLU A 412 6.27 22.26 -14.24
CA GLU A 412 6.19 23.49 -15.05
C GLU A 412 5.38 23.26 -16.32
N ALA A 413 5.58 22.10 -16.90
CA ALA A 413 5.06 21.76 -18.19
C ALA A 413 3.57 21.42 -18.08
N THR A 414 3.17 20.71 -17.02
CA THR A 414 1.75 20.45 -16.72
C THR A 414 1.04 21.73 -16.30
N LYS A 415 1.73 22.66 -15.64
CA LYS A 415 1.19 23.98 -15.27
C LYS A 415 0.83 24.84 -16.47
N GLU A 416 1.54 24.68 -17.59
CA GLU A 416 1.28 25.41 -18.83
C GLU A 416 0.11 24.83 -19.62
N HIS A 417 -0.07 23.50 -19.62
CA HIS A 417 -1.00 22.81 -20.52
C HIS A 417 -2.28 22.30 -19.86
N LEU A 418 -2.29 22.13 -18.54
CA LEU A 418 -3.51 21.72 -17.81
C LEU A 418 -4.37 22.93 -17.46
N PRO A 419 -5.71 22.80 -17.52
CA PRO A 419 -6.62 23.85 -17.08
C PRO A 419 -6.42 24.14 -15.58
N GLN A 420 -6.69 25.38 -15.14
CA GLN A 420 -6.46 25.80 -13.74
C GLN A 420 -7.15 24.90 -12.71
N GLY A 421 -8.32 24.35 -13.03
CA GLY A 421 -9.04 23.40 -12.18
C GLY A 421 -8.49 21.96 -12.21
N GLY A 422 -7.59 21.65 -13.14
CA GLY A 422 -7.09 20.31 -13.44
C GLY A 422 -8.10 19.42 -14.17
N VAL A 423 -7.74 18.15 -14.35
CA VAL A 423 -8.55 17.12 -14.99
C VAL A 423 -8.63 15.84 -14.15
N GLN A 424 -9.65 15.04 -14.41
CA GLN A 424 -9.88 13.74 -13.80
C GLN A 424 -9.38 12.68 -14.77
N ALA A 425 -8.41 11.88 -14.35
CA ALA A 425 -8.04 10.68 -15.08
C ALA A 425 -9.10 9.59 -14.87
N ILE A 426 -9.43 8.92 -15.97
CA ILE A 426 -10.53 7.95 -16.06
C ILE A 426 -10.06 6.58 -16.55
N GLY A 427 -8.84 6.51 -17.05
CA GLY A 427 -8.19 5.30 -17.54
C GLY A 427 -6.78 5.62 -18.01
N SER A 428 -5.84 4.71 -17.80
CA SER A 428 -4.43 4.88 -18.13
C SER A 428 -3.89 3.63 -18.80
N LEU A 429 -2.92 3.75 -19.70
CA LEU A 429 -2.30 2.64 -20.41
C LEU A 429 -0.82 2.92 -20.59
N LEU A 430 0.03 1.96 -20.26
CA LEU A 430 1.44 1.99 -20.62
C LEU A 430 1.70 1.08 -21.82
N HIS A 431 2.48 1.55 -22.78
CA HIS A 431 2.87 0.84 -23.99
C HIS A 431 4.39 0.67 -24.04
N MET A 432 4.81 -0.59 -24.17
CA MET A 432 6.19 -1.05 -24.36
C MET A 432 6.17 -2.19 -25.39
N HIS A 433 7.32 -2.56 -25.95
CA HIS A 433 7.44 -3.71 -26.84
C HIS A 433 7.86 -4.98 -26.07
N LYS A 434 8.53 -5.91 -26.75
CA LYS A 434 8.72 -7.31 -26.31
C LYS A 434 9.57 -7.45 -25.05
N LEU A 435 10.48 -6.53 -24.79
CA LEU A 435 11.36 -6.57 -23.63
C LEU A 435 10.67 -6.03 -22.38
N GLY A 436 9.54 -5.34 -22.49
CA GLY A 436 8.80 -4.79 -21.36
C GLY A 436 8.39 -5.85 -20.35
N VAL A 437 8.66 -5.61 -19.06
CA VAL A 437 8.33 -6.54 -17.96
C VAL A 437 7.49 -5.95 -16.85
N ARG A 438 7.62 -4.64 -16.56
CA ARG A 438 6.77 -3.92 -15.60
C ARG A 438 6.72 -2.44 -15.93
N GLY A 439 5.65 -1.79 -15.50
CA GLY A 439 5.40 -0.38 -15.73
C GLY A 439 4.92 0.31 -14.47
N ARG A 440 5.52 1.46 -14.14
CA ARG A 440 5.07 2.29 -13.02
C ARG A 440 5.05 3.75 -13.43
N VAL A 441 3.95 4.45 -13.15
CA VAL A 441 3.87 5.91 -13.30
C VAL A 441 3.53 6.53 -11.97
N SER A 442 4.44 7.36 -11.46
CA SER A 442 4.31 7.98 -10.14
C SER A 442 3.92 9.45 -10.27
N LEU A 443 2.89 9.87 -9.53
CA LEU A 443 2.44 11.26 -9.44
C LEU A 443 3.19 11.96 -8.31
N ILE A 444 3.90 13.04 -8.66
CA ILE A 444 4.62 13.89 -7.72
C ILE A 444 3.95 15.26 -7.68
N ARG A 445 3.59 15.73 -6.48
CA ARG A 445 3.02 17.06 -6.26
C ARG A 445 3.80 17.79 -5.19
N ASN A 446 4.31 18.98 -5.51
CA ASN A 446 5.16 19.78 -4.61
C ASN A 446 6.36 18.99 -4.03
N GLY A 447 6.98 18.13 -4.84
CA GLY A 447 8.11 17.29 -4.42
C GLY A 447 7.74 16.04 -3.62
N THR A 448 6.45 15.81 -3.33
CA THR A 448 5.98 14.64 -2.58
C THR A 448 5.35 13.61 -3.52
N HIS A 449 5.66 12.33 -3.33
CA HIS A 449 4.96 11.22 -3.98
C HIS A 449 3.53 11.12 -3.43
N ILE A 450 2.55 11.25 -4.31
CA ILE A 450 1.13 11.20 -3.94
C ILE A 450 0.60 9.78 -4.09
N MET A 451 0.83 9.17 -5.25
CA MET A 451 0.41 7.80 -5.57
C MET A 451 1.11 7.31 -6.84
N ASP A 452 1.09 6.00 -7.06
CA ASP A 452 1.36 5.43 -8.38
C ASP A 452 0.04 5.38 -9.15
N VAL A 453 -0.06 6.18 -10.21
CA VAL A 453 -1.25 6.31 -11.06
C VAL A 453 -1.38 5.19 -12.10
N TYR A 454 -0.34 4.38 -12.19
CA TYR A 454 -0.26 3.14 -12.95
C TYR A 454 0.83 2.29 -12.29
N ASN A 455 0.56 1.05 -11.90
CA ASN A 455 1.55 0.19 -11.26
C ASN A 455 1.31 -1.28 -11.61
N HIS A 456 1.80 -1.69 -12.77
CA HIS A 456 1.68 -3.06 -13.23
C HIS A 456 3.01 -3.78 -13.07
N LYS A 457 3.02 -4.79 -12.21
CA LYS A 457 4.18 -5.59 -11.82
C LYS A 457 4.53 -6.63 -12.89
N SER A 458 3.56 -7.02 -13.72
CA SER A 458 3.71 -8.10 -14.70
C SER A 458 3.21 -7.70 -16.09
N TYR A 459 3.85 -6.68 -16.69
CA TYR A 459 3.49 -6.18 -18.02
C TYR A 459 3.42 -7.30 -19.07
N ASP A 460 2.38 -7.29 -19.90
CA ASP A 460 2.20 -8.22 -21.00
C ASP A 460 2.03 -7.48 -22.32
N PHE A 461 3.05 -7.62 -23.18
CA PHE A 461 3.04 -7.09 -24.54
C PHE A 461 1.82 -7.55 -25.36
N ASN A 462 1.33 -8.77 -25.13
CA ASN A 462 0.17 -9.31 -25.85
C ASN A 462 -1.17 -8.90 -25.20
N ARG A 463 -1.13 -8.11 -24.13
CA ARG A 463 -2.32 -7.73 -23.38
C ARG A 463 -2.21 -6.33 -22.79
N GLN A 464 -2.46 -5.36 -23.65
CA GLN A 464 -2.25 -3.93 -23.35
C GLN A 464 -3.57 -3.23 -23.10
N THR A 465 -4.23 -3.62 -22.01
CA THR A 465 -5.53 -3.09 -21.60
C THR A 465 -5.38 -1.93 -20.62
N ALA A 466 -6.42 -1.09 -20.48
CA ALA A 466 -6.34 0.11 -19.65
C ALA A 466 -6.52 -0.19 -18.15
N ASP A 467 -5.75 0.49 -17.32
CA ASP A 467 -5.96 0.62 -15.88
C ASP A 467 -6.99 1.73 -15.62
N PHE A 468 -8.12 1.41 -15.00
CA PHE A 468 -9.19 2.37 -14.73
C PHE A 468 -9.04 3.12 -13.40
N THR A 469 -7.87 3.06 -12.77
CA THR A 469 -7.55 3.84 -11.57
C THR A 469 -7.85 5.32 -11.80
N ARG A 470 -8.69 5.87 -10.91
CA ARG A 470 -9.13 7.28 -10.98
C ARG A 470 -8.22 8.15 -10.13
N TRP A 471 -7.69 9.22 -10.71
CA TRP A 471 -6.81 10.16 -10.02
C TRP A 471 -6.96 11.60 -10.56
N ARG A 472 -6.57 12.60 -9.75
CA ARG A 472 -6.67 14.01 -10.13
C ARG A 472 -5.35 14.54 -10.64
N TYR A 473 -5.34 15.03 -11.88
CA TYR A 473 -4.17 15.63 -12.51
C TYR A 473 -4.29 17.16 -12.48
N LEU A 474 -3.42 17.81 -11.71
CA LEU A 474 -3.46 19.25 -11.46
C LEU A 474 -2.27 19.97 -12.13
N PRO A 475 -2.45 21.26 -12.50
CA PRO A 475 -1.35 22.12 -12.93
C PRO A 475 -0.23 22.15 -11.88
N GLY A 476 1.00 21.84 -12.27
CA GLY A 476 2.15 21.78 -11.35
C GLY A 476 2.54 20.36 -10.92
N ASP A 477 1.73 19.36 -11.22
CA ASP A 477 2.05 17.96 -10.97
C ASP A 477 3.14 17.46 -11.92
N ALA A 478 4.07 16.66 -11.41
CA ALA A 478 5.05 15.94 -12.21
C ALA A 478 4.71 14.45 -12.29
N LEU A 479 5.03 13.81 -13.41
CA LEU A 479 4.87 12.36 -13.60
C LEU A 479 6.24 11.72 -13.85
N ILE A 480 6.55 10.65 -13.12
CA ILE A 480 7.73 9.81 -13.37
C ILE A 480 7.24 8.52 -14.03
N ILE A 481 7.53 8.35 -15.31
CA ILE A 481 7.18 7.17 -16.09
C ILE A 481 8.38 6.22 -16.05
N SER A 482 8.22 5.09 -15.36
CA SER A 482 9.24 4.06 -15.19
C SER A 482 8.85 2.83 -16.02
N CYS A 483 9.63 2.56 -17.06
CA CYS A 483 9.50 1.38 -17.91
C CYS A 483 10.66 0.43 -17.62
N THR A 484 10.34 -0.82 -17.25
CA THR A 484 11.37 -1.83 -16.99
C THR A 484 11.39 -2.85 -18.10
N TYR A 485 12.60 -3.21 -18.53
CA TYR A 485 12.86 -4.13 -19.62
C TYR A 485 13.74 -5.29 -19.17
N ARG A 486 13.67 -6.41 -19.87
CA ARG A 486 14.66 -7.49 -19.80
C ARG A 486 15.69 -7.31 -20.92
N PRO A 487 16.95 -6.95 -20.62
CA PRO A 487 17.98 -6.78 -21.64
C PRO A 487 18.20 -8.05 -22.48
N LEU A 488 18.58 -7.83 -23.74
CA LEU A 488 19.15 -8.90 -24.55
C LEU A 488 20.60 -9.17 -24.15
N VAL A 489 21.13 -10.32 -24.55
CA VAL A 489 22.50 -10.73 -24.22
C VAL A 489 23.49 -10.36 -25.34
N ASP A 490 23.00 -10.24 -26.56
CA ASP A 490 23.80 -10.22 -27.79
C ASP A 490 23.85 -8.86 -28.50
N ARG A 491 22.89 -7.98 -28.23
CA ARG A 491 22.80 -6.65 -28.88
C ARG A 491 22.05 -5.62 -28.04
N ASP A 492 22.44 -4.37 -28.19
CA ASP A 492 21.71 -3.24 -27.64
C ASP A 492 20.37 -3.10 -28.38
N VAL A 493 19.33 -2.68 -27.65
CA VAL A 493 18.01 -2.34 -28.20
C VAL A 493 17.76 -0.86 -27.98
N VAL A 494 17.31 -0.18 -29.02
CA VAL A 494 17.10 1.27 -29.03
C VAL A 494 15.61 1.61 -29.13
N GLY A 495 15.27 2.88 -28.88
CA GLY A 495 13.93 3.39 -29.10
C GLY A 495 13.54 3.38 -30.58
N GLY A 496 12.37 2.84 -30.91
CA GLY A 496 11.94 2.77 -32.30
C GLY A 496 10.53 2.22 -32.50
N ASN A 497 10.09 2.21 -33.77
CA ASN A 497 8.74 1.79 -34.14
C ASN A 497 8.63 0.29 -34.43
N SER A 498 9.74 -0.42 -34.66
CA SER A 498 9.66 -1.88 -34.84
C SER A 498 9.39 -2.57 -33.50
N VAL A 499 8.68 -3.69 -33.51
CA VAL A 499 8.51 -4.54 -32.32
C VAL A 499 9.82 -5.16 -31.82
N ASP A 500 10.89 -5.11 -32.62
CA ASP A 500 12.24 -5.51 -32.24
C ASP A 500 13.07 -4.34 -31.66
N ASP A 501 12.57 -3.10 -31.78
CA ASP A 501 12.99 -1.90 -31.03
C ASP A 501 12.13 -1.77 -29.75
N GLU A 502 12.32 -0.73 -28.94
CA GLU A 502 11.53 -0.50 -27.73
C GLU A 502 10.81 0.86 -27.65
N MET A 503 9.78 0.92 -26.80
CA MET A 503 9.02 2.13 -26.48
C MET A 503 8.74 2.26 -24.99
N CYS A 504 8.45 3.48 -24.55
CA CYS A 504 7.94 3.79 -23.21
C CYS A 504 6.89 4.91 -23.32
N HIS A 505 5.64 4.57 -23.62
CA HIS A 505 4.58 5.54 -23.78
C HIS A 505 3.51 5.38 -22.72
N PHE A 506 3.07 6.49 -22.13
CA PHE A 506 1.99 6.53 -21.16
C PHE A 506 0.81 7.33 -21.71
N TYR A 507 -0.31 6.65 -21.91
CA TYR A 507 -1.58 7.23 -22.33
C TYR A 507 -2.48 7.38 -21.12
N VAL A 508 -3.18 8.50 -21.02
CA VAL A 508 -4.18 8.74 -19.96
C VAL A 508 -5.41 9.39 -20.57
N GLY A 509 -6.56 8.74 -20.42
CA GLY A 509 -7.86 9.34 -20.67
C GLY A 509 -8.20 10.33 -19.55
N VAL A 510 -8.65 11.53 -19.90
CA VAL A 510 -8.95 12.61 -18.95
C VAL A 510 -10.26 13.33 -19.26
N ALA A 511 -10.89 13.87 -18.22
CA ALA A 511 -12.10 14.69 -18.29
C ALA A 511 -12.02 15.92 -17.36
N PRO A 512 -12.42 17.14 -17.80
CA PRO A 512 -12.83 17.48 -19.16
C PRO A 512 -11.70 17.32 -20.17
N ALA A 513 -12.05 17.30 -21.45
CA ALA A 513 -11.13 17.29 -22.56
C ALA A 513 -10.18 18.48 -22.45
N ILE A 514 -8.91 18.25 -22.74
CA ILE A 514 -7.88 19.29 -22.76
C ILE A 514 -7.69 19.74 -24.21
N PRO A 515 -8.13 20.95 -24.59
CA PRO A 515 -7.94 21.45 -25.96
C PRO A 515 -6.46 21.65 -26.25
N ASN A 516 -5.98 21.17 -27.41
CA ASN A 516 -4.59 21.35 -27.86
C ASN A 516 -3.53 20.84 -26.87
N TYR A 517 -3.78 19.72 -26.18
CA TYR A 517 -2.80 19.10 -25.30
C TYR A 517 -1.60 18.59 -26.12
N GLY A 518 -0.55 19.40 -26.23
CA GLY A 518 0.69 19.01 -26.91
C GLY A 518 1.28 17.76 -26.25
N ARG A 519 1.80 16.82 -27.04
CA ARG A 519 2.35 15.55 -26.54
C ARG A 519 3.59 15.82 -25.67
N PRO A 520 3.53 15.64 -24.34
CA PRO A 520 4.70 15.88 -23.51
C PRO A 520 5.74 14.79 -23.76
N ILE A 521 7.00 15.20 -23.93
CA ILE A 521 8.10 14.27 -24.18
C ILE A 521 9.03 14.31 -22.96
N GLY A 522 9.03 13.20 -22.22
CA GLY A 522 9.97 12.98 -21.13
C GLY A 522 11.34 12.58 -21.68
N VAL A 523 12.39 13.12 -21.10
CA VAL A 523 13.78 12.71 -21.39
C VAL A 523 14.21 11.69 -20.34
N TYR A 524 15.02 10.72 -20.74
CA TYR A 524 15.62 9.75 -19.84
C TYR A 524 16.35 10.45 -18.68
N VAL A 525 16.09 9.98 -17.45
CA VAL A 525 16.72 10.45 -16.22
C VAL A 525 17.44 9.27 -15.56
N ARG A 526 18.72 9.46 -15.20
CA ARG A 526 19.47 8.49 -14.40
C ARG A 526 19.22 8.69 -12.91
N GLU A 527 19.28 7.59 -12.18
CA GLU A 527 19.23 7.59 -10.73
C GLU A 527 20.35 8.50 -10.16
N GLY A 528 19.97 9.56 -9.45
CA GLY A 528 20.91 10.53 -8.85
C GLY A 528 21.33 11.71 -9.75
N GLU A 529 20.95 11.77 -11.03
CA GLU A 529 21.18 12.97 -11.84
C GLU A 529 20.11 14.04 -11.55
N PRO A 530 20.49 15.32 -11.32
CA PRO A 530 19.51 16.39 -11.15
C PRO A 530 18.67 16.55 -12.42
N PHE A 531 17.34 16.65 -12.24
CA PHE A 531 16.32 16.76 -13.28
C PHE A 531 16.51 18.00 -14.17
N LYS A 532 17.46 17.95 -15.11
CA LYS A 532 17.85 19.12 -15.90
C LYS A 532 17.04 19.28 -17.19
N ASN A 533 16.38 18.22 -17.67
CA ASN A 533 15.87 18.17 -19.04
C ASN A 533 14.46 17.55 -19.11
N THR A 534 13.40 18.37 -19.20
CA THR A 534 12.05 17.93 -19.60
C THR A 534 11.56 18.79 -20.76
N HIS A 535 10.83 18.20 -21.71
CA HIS A 535 10.34 18.92 -22.89
C HIS A 535 8.82 18.87 -22.99
N MET A 536 8.20 20.03 -23.14
CA MET A 536 6.83 20.15 -23.61
C MET A 536 6.80 21.16 -24.74
N GLY A 537 6.17 20.79 -25.84
CA GLY A 537 5.99 21.67 -26.98
C GLY A 537 4.73 21.30 -27.75
N THR A 538 3.89 22.30 -27.97
CA THR A 538 2.69 22.27 -28.82
C THR A 538 2.99 22.23 -30.33
N ASN A 539 4.28 22.26 -30.70
CA ASN A 539 4.74 22.44 -32.09
C ASN A 539 5.73 21.37 -32.58
N ILE A 540 5.85 20.24 -31.88
CA ILE A 540 6.65 19.11 -32.38
C ILE A 540 5.80 18.34 -33.41
N THR A 541 5.65 18.91 -34.60
CA THR A 541 5.00 18.29 -35.77
C THR A 541 5.99 17.45 -36.59
N VAL A 542 7.08 16.99 -35.97
CA VAL A 542 8.21 16.40 -36.68
C VAL A 542 8.52 15.02 -36.11
N ASP A 543 8.77 14.07 -37.02
CA ASP A 543 9.34 12.75 -36.77
C ASP A 543 10.34 12.80 -35.60
N PRO A 544 10.07 12.09 -34.48
CA PRO A 544 10.95 12.08 -33.30
C PRO A 544 12.39 11.62 -33.61
N ARG A 545 12.62 10.99 -34.78
CA ARG A 545 13.93 10.55 -35.27
C ARG A 545 14.72 11.65 -36.01
N LYS A 546 14.14 12.84 -36.23
CA LYS A 546 14.71 13.91 -37.08
C LYS A 546 14.91 15.23 -36.35
N LEU A 547 14.72 15.28 -35.03
CA LEU A 547 14.90 16.51 -34.26
C LEU A 547 16.32 16.56 -33.70
N PRO A 548 17.20 17.46 -34.19
CA PRO A 548 18.48 17.67 -33.54
C PRO A 548 18.26 18.21 -32.12
N TYR A 549 19.07 17.72 -31.18
CA TYR A 549 19.07 18.10 -29.75
C TYR A 549 19.06 19.63 -29.49
N SER A 550 19.45 20.43 -30.47
CA SER A 550 19.48 21.90 -30.42
C SER A 550 18.11 22.58 -30.45
N ASP A 551 17.08 21.93 -30.97
CA ASP A 551 15.76 22.56 -31.20
C ASP A 551 14.81 22.43 -30.01
N TYR A 552 15.21 21.66 -29.00
CA TYR A 552 14.46 21.55 -27.76
C TYR A 552 14.60 22.80 -26.90
N LYS A 553 13.53 23.58 -26.76
CA LYS A 553 13.46 24.63 -25.73
C LYS A 553 13.20 23.97 -24.37
N TYR A 554 14.19 24.02 -23.49
CA TYR A 554 14.04 23.62 -22.10
C TYR A 554 13.19 24.67 -21.37
N PRO A 555 12.18 24.29 -20.58
CA PRO A 555 11.66 25.19 -19.57
C PRO A 555 12.84 25.60 -18.67
N PRO A 556 12.94 26.87 -18.25
CA PRO A 556 14.03 27.31 -17.41
C PRO A 556 14.07 26.43 -16.16
N THR A 557 15.24 25.83 -15.88
CA THR A 557 15.49 25.11 -14.62
C THR A 557 14.94 25.93 -13.46
N PRO A 558 14.09 25.34 -12.59
CA PRO A 558 13.58 26.04 -11.42
C PRO A 558 14.74 26.69 -10.66
N LYS A 559 14.57 27.95 -10.28
CA LYS A 559 15.65 28.79 -9.70
C LYS A 559 16.15 28.30 -8.33
N SER A 560 15.65 27.18 -7.85
CA SER A 560 15.86 26.67 -6.51
C SER A 560 16.37 25.22 -6.59
N ASN A 561 17.56 24.98 -6.03
CA ASN A 561 18.12 23.64 -5.78
C ASN A 561 17.33 22.86 -4.71
N HIS A 562 16.22 23.40 -4.19
CA HIS A 562 15.49 22.88 -3.04
C HIS A 562 14.16 22.20 -3.40
N ASP A 563 13.70 22.27 -4.65
CA ASP A 563 12.36 21.77 -5.02
C ASP A 563 12.38 20.37 -5.66
N PHE A 564 13.55 19.73 -5.74
CA PHE A 564 13.69 18.41 -6.32
C PHE A 564 14.23 17.42 -5.30
N VAL A 565 13.39 16.46 -4.94
CA VAL A 565 13.76 15.29 -4.14
C VAL A 565 14.54 14.32 -5.03
N GLN A 566 15.74 13.92 -4.64
CA GLN A 566 16.50 12.91 -5.39
C GLN A 566 15.75 11.57 -5.37
N LEU A 567 15.78 10.83 -6.49
CA LEU A 567 15.15 9.50 -6.61
C LEU A 567 15.61 8.51 -5.53
N SER A 568 16.83 8.64 -5.02
CA SER A 568 17.36 7.85 -3.90
C SER A 568 16.65 8.11 -2.57
N ASP A 569 16.00 9.27 -2.42
CA ASP A 569 15.19 9.65 -1.27
C ASP A 569 13.72 9.20 -1.42
N HIS A 570 13.43 8.29 -2.38
CA HIS A 570 12.16 7.59 -2.46
C HIS A 570 11.86 6.90 -1.12
N ARG A 571 10.98 7.52 -0.35
CA ARG A 571 10.39 6.92 0.84
C ARG A 571 9.51 5.76 0.36
N ARG A 572 9.91 4.54 0.71
CA ARG A 572 9.22 3.32 0.27
C ARG A 572 7.95 3.12 1.11
N ASN A 573 6.95 2.49 0.51
CA ASN A 573 5.77 2.00 1.21
C ASN A 573 6.20 1.08 2.36
N ILE A 574 5.91 1.48 3.62
CA ILE A 574 6.30 0.72 4.81
C ILE A 574 5.42 -0.53 5.07
N CYS A 575 4.35 -0.77 4.31
CA CYS A 575 3.52 -1.99 4.43
C CYS A 575 4.38 -3.26 4.32
N LYS A 576 5.25 -3.34 3.31
CA LYS A 576 6.07 -4.53 3.04
C LYS A 576 7.14 -4.83 4.11
N PRO A 577 7.96 -3.86 4.58
CA PRO A 577 8.85 -4.08 5.71
C PRO A 577 8.13 -4.52 6.99
N LEU A 578 6.94 -3.96 7.27
CA LEU A 578 6.13 -4.38 8.42
C LEU A 578 5.62 -5.82 8.28
N LEU A 579 5.26 -6.27 7.06
CA LEU A 579 4.73 -7.60 6.77
C LEU A 579 5.81 -8.71 6.67
N MET A 580 6.91 -8.48 5.92
CA MET A 580 7.97 -9.48 5.71
C MET A 580 8.71 -9.86 7.00
N GLU A 581 8.84 -8.92 7.94
CA GLU A 581 9.56 -9.18 9.18
C GLU A 581 8.77 -10.07 10.17
N MET A 582 7.45 -10.13 10.04
CA MET A 582 6.60 -10.98 10.90
C MET A 582 6.68 -12.45 10.52
N THR A 583 6.82 -12.74 9.23
CA THR A 583 6.98 -14.08 8.70
C THR A 583 8.42 -14.60 8.80
N GLU A 584 9.43 -13.72 8.76
CA GLU A 584 10.84 -14.07 9.04
C GLU A 584 11.23 -14.02 10.52
N SER A 585 10.30 -13.74 11.44
CA SER A 585 10.57 -13.64 12.89
C SER A 585 11.15 -14.92 13.54
N ASN A 586 11.23 -16.03 12.79
CA ASN A 586 11.92 -17.25 13.21
C ASN A 586 13.42 -17.29 12.84
N THR A 587 13.95 -16.33 12.08
CA THR A 587 15.37 -16.29 11.68
C THR A 587 15.98 -14.91 11.89
N ILE A 588 16.59 -14.70 13.06
CA ILE A 588 17.54 -13.61 13.29
C ILE A 588 18.71 -13.79 12.30
N THR A 589 18.70 -13.03 11.20
CA THR A 589 19.77 -13.07 10.20
C THR A 589 20.91 -12.12 10.59
N TYR A 590 22.15 -12.60 10.46
CA TYR A 590 23.35 -11.79 10.65
C TYR A 590 23.37 -10.66 9.61
N GLY A 591 23.27 -9.40 10.06
CA GLY A 591 23.23 -8.24 9.16
C GLY A 591 22.16 -7.20 9.51
N ASP A 592 21.15 -7.59 10.28
CA ASP A 592 20.04 -6.70 10.65
C ASP A 592 20.53 -5.52 11.53
N PRO A 593 20.30 -4.26 11.10
CA PRO A 593 20.59 -3.07 11.91
C PRO A 593 19.99 -3.09 13.32
N ALA A 594 18.82 -3.73 13.52
CA ALA A 594 18.20 -3.88 14.83
C ALA A 594 19.03 -4.77 15.76
N VAL A 595 19.61 -5.86 15.23
CA VAL A 595 20.51 -6.75 15.97
C VAL A 595 21.80 -6.02 16.34
N TYR A 596 22.37 -5.22 15.42
CA TYR A 596 23.54 -4.40 15.74
C TYR A 596 23.25 -3.36 16.82
N ALA A 597 22.10 -2.68 16.76
CA ALA A 597 21.68 -1.73 17.78
C ALA A 597 21.55 -2.41 19.17
N GLN A 598 20.93 -3.59 19.22
CA GLN A 598 20.80 -4.38 20.44
C GLN A 598 22.17 -4.85 20.96
N LEU A 599 23.05 -5.36 20.10
CA LEU A 599 24.40 -5.80 20.48
C LEU A 599 25.26 -4.64 20.98
N VAL A 600 25.21 -3.48 20.33
CA VAL A 600 25.91 -2.27 20.75
C VAL A 600 25.40 -1.80 22.10
N ALA A 601 24.09 -1.86 22.34
CA ALA A 601 23.50 -1.46 23.62
C ALA A 601 23.78 -2.45 24.75
N ILE A 602 23.74 -3.76 24.49
CA ILE A 602 24.16 -4.79 25.43
C ILE A 602 25.65 -4.59 25.75
N ALA A 603 26.50 -4.36 24.74
CA ALA A 603 27.92 -4.06 24.94
C ALA A 603 28.14 -2.75 25.71
N ALA A 604 27.33 -1.72 25.48
CA ALA A 604 27.37 -0.48 26.24
C ALA A 604 26.93 -0.69 27.70
N PHE A 605 25.88 -1.48 27.95
CA PHE A 605 25.42 -1.81 29.30
C PHE A 605 26.47 -2.64 30.04
N VAL A 606 27.02 -3.68 29.40
CA VAL A 606 28.15 -4.45 29.95
C VAL A 606 29.35 -3.53 30.19
N GLY A 607 29.65 -2.64 29.25
CA GLY A 607 30.69 -1.61 29.37
C GLY A 607 30.48 -0.72 30.59
N VAL A 608 29.27 -0.21 30.82
CA VAL A 608 28.90 0.61 32.00
C VAL A 608 28.95 -0.20 33.29
N THR A 609 28.60 -1.49 33.25
CA THR A 609 28.71 -2.42 34.39
C THR A 609 30.17 -2.70 34.76
N LEU A 610 31.05 -2.82 33.76
CA LEU A 610 32.49 -2.97 33.94
C LEU A 610 33.15 -1.67 34.38
N LEU A 611 32.73 -0.55 33.79
CA LEU A 611 33.18 0.80 34.14
C LEU A 611 32.78 1.12 35.57
N SER A 612 31.60 0.75 36.07
CA SER A 612 31.18 0.91 37.49
C SER A 612 31.87 -0.02 38.50
N SER A 613 33.09 -0.47 38.17
CA SER A 613 34.04 -1.07 39.11
C SER A 613 34.27 -0.17 40.34
N LYS A 614 34.64 -0.77 41.48
CA LYS A 614 35.01 -0.01 42.70
C LYS A 614 36.05 1.08 42.43
N LYS A 615 36.92 0.89 41.42
CA LYS A 615 37.97 1.87 41.07
C LYS A 615 37.40 3.12 40.39
N PHE A 616 36.47 2.96 39.46
CA PHE A 616 35.88 4.08 38.73
C PHE A 616 34.85 4.85 39.55
N LEU A 617 34.07 4.17 40.39
CA LEU A 617 33.17 4.86 41.32
C LEU A 617 33.97 5.74 42.29
N ARG A 618 35.13 5.26 42.77
CA ARG A 618 36.07 6.09 43.53
C ARG A 618 36.64 7.26 42.72
N PHE A 619 36.89 7.09 41.42
CA PHE A 619 37.31 8.18 40.54
C PHE A 619 36.24 9.27 40.41
N LEU A 620 34.96 8.90 40.40
CA LEU A 620 33.83 9.83 40.46
C LEU A 620 33.56 10.42 41.86
N GLY A 621 34.45 10.18 42.84
CA GLY A 621 34.31 10.68 44.21
C GLY A 621 33.34 9.88 45.09
N ILE A 622 32.90 8.70 44.65
CA ILE A 622 31.96 7.83 45.38
C ILE A 622 32.75 6.85 46.25
N HIS A 623 33.01 7.24 47.51
CA HIS A 623 33.93 6.50 48.40
C HIS A 623 33.25 5.53 49.38
N THR A 624 31.95 5.69 49.66
CA THR A 624 31.20 4.94 50.69
C THR A 624 29.82 4.48 50.21
N CYS A 625 29.75 3.76 49.10
CA CYS A 625 28.48 3.18 48.66
C CYS A 625 28.29 1.76 49.16
N ASP A 626 27.11 1.50 49.74
CA ASP A 626 26.63 0.13 49.94
C ASP A 626 26.37 -0.56 48.59
N LEU A 627 26.09 -1.87 48.62
CA LEU A 627 25.85 -2.63 47.40
C LEU A 627 24.64 -2.11 46.61
N ARG A 628 23.63 -1.56 47.30
CA ARG A 628 22.39 -1.08 46.70
C ARG A 628 22.62 0.23 45.94
N GLU A 629 23.31 1.19 46.56
CA GLU A 629 23.69 2.46 45.95
C GLU A 629 24.59 2.26 44.74
N ARG A 630 25.53 1.31 44.84
CA ARG A 630 26.39 0.94 43.70
C ARG A 630 25.57 0.41 42.53
N ARG A 631 24.62 -0.50 42.76
CA ARG A 631 23.76 -1.04 41.69
C ARG A 631 22.86 0.04 41.09
N ASN A 632 22.29 0.92 41.91
CA ASN A 632 21.51 2.05 41.45
C ASN A 632 22.32 3.01 40.56
N ALA A 633 23.58 3.30 40.90
CA ALA A 633 24.45 4.14 40.09
C ALA A 633 24.69 3.57 38.68
N VAL A 634 24.83 2.24 38.55
CA VAL A 634 24.99 1.58 37.23
C VAL A 634 23.76 1.79 36.37
N VAL A 635 22.56 1.59 36.94
CA VAL A 635 21.29 1.79 36.23
C VAL A 635 21.16 3.23 35.74
N TYR A 636 21.36 4.21 36.65
CA TYR A 636 21.25 5.63 36.29
C TYR A 636 22.24 6.05 35.21
N LEU A 637 23.48 5.53 35.26
CA LEU A 637 24.50 5.85 34.26
C LEU A 637 24.21 5.18 32.91
N GLY A 638 23.74 3.92 32.92
CA GLY A 638 23.36 3.20 31.71
C GLY A 638 22.21 3.88 30.98
N GLU A 639 21.13 4.20 31.70
CA GLU A 639 19.97 4.91 31.15
C GLU A 639 20.32 6.32 30.65
N LEU A 640 21.17 7.06 31.39
CA LEU A 640 21.61 8.38 30.96
C LEU A 640 22.42 8.34 29.66
N VAL A 641 23.38 7.41 29.53
CA VAL A 641 24.20 7.26 28.32
C VAL A 641 23.34 6.84 27.13
N PHE A 642 22.49 5.84 27.32
CA PHE A 642 21.61 5.34 26.26
C PHE A 642 20.64 6.43 25.79
N SER A 643 19.88 7.04 26.70
CA SER A 643 18.90 8.07 26.36
C SER A 643 19.52 9.31 25.71
N THR A 644 20.75 9.68 26.03
CA THR A 644 21.44 10.83 25.42
C THR A 644 21.72 10.60 23.93
N VAL A 645 22.08 9.37 23.55
CA VAL A 645 22.38 9.02 22.15
C VAL A 645 21.09 8.71 21.37
N ALA A 646 20.16 8.01 22.02
CA ALA A 646 18.99 7.48 21.35
C ALA A 646 17.88 8.53 21.19
N LEU A 647 17.75 9.51 22.10
CA LEU A 647 16.68 10.54 22.04
C LEU A 647 16.75 11.40 20.77
N PRO A 648 17.90 11.94 20.33
CA PRO A 648 17.97 12.72 19.08
C PRO A 648 17.55 11.93 17.84
N ILE A 649 17.96 10.65 17.76
CA ILE A 649 17.65 9.76 16.63
C ILE A 649 16.14 9.52 16.56
N VAL A 650 15.53 9.17 17.68
CA VAL A 650 14.08 8.95 17.78
C VAL A 650 13.30 10.24 17.48
N CYS A 651 13.76 11.40 17.95
CA CYS A 651 13.13 12.69 17.63
C CYS A 651 13.20 13.04 16.13
N MET A 652 14.32 12.73 15.45
CA MET A 652 14.46 12.94 14.01
C MET A 652 13.50 12.06 13.21
N ASP A 653 13.36 10.78 13.59
CA ASP A 653 12.42 9.85 12.98
C ASP A 653 10.96 10.29 13.21
N LEU A 654 10.62 10.66 14.45
CA LEU A 654 9.28 11.14 14.80
C LEU A 654 8.88 12.40 14.04
N ALA A 655 9.80 13.32 13.78
CA ALA A 655 9.51 14.51 12.98
C ALA A 655 9.01 14.16 11.56
N SER A 656 9.38 12.99 11.03
CA SER A 656 8.89 12.52 9.73
C SER A 656 7.48 11.91 9.81
N ILE A 657 7.19 11.18 10.90
CA ILE A 657 5.92 10.46 11.12
C ILE A 657 4.77 11.41 11.55
N TYR A 658 5.08 12.51 12.24
CA TYR A 658 4.09 13.45 12.79
C TYR A 658 3.63 14.56 11.83
N LYS A 659 4.04 14.57 10.56
CA LYS A 659 3.49 15.51 9.58
C LYS A 659 2.02 15.17 9.28
N GLU A 660 1.16 16.19 9.18
CA GLU A 660 -0.29 16.04 8.95
C GLU A 660 -0.62 15.35 7.62
N ASP A 661 0.29 15.37 6.63
CA ASP A 661 0.17 14.75 5.30
C ASP A 661 0.92 13.42 5.16
N ALA A 662 1.50 12.88 6.24
CA ALA A 662 2.31 11.65 6.16
C ALA A 662 1.42 10.42 5.91
N THR A 663 1.55 9.83 4.71
CA THR A 663 1.03 8.51 4.35
C THR A 663 2.05 7.41 4.67
N PHE A 664 1.68 6.12 4.53
CA PHE A 664 2.62 4.98 4.62
C PHE A 664 3.81 5.07 3.64
N ASN A 665 3.69 5.92 2.61
CA ASN A 665 4.75 6.21 1.63
C ASN A 665 5.71 7.33 2.11
N GLY A 666 5.50 7.88 3.31
CA GLY A 666 6.18 9.07 3.83
C GLY A 666 7.28 8.81 4.85
N VAL A 667 7.65 7.57 5.16
CA VAL A 667 8.58 7.23 6.25
C VAL A 667 9.86 6.56 5.70
N ASP A 668 11.03 6.91 6.23
CA ASP A 668 12.29 6.23 5.87
C ASP A 668 12.34 4.86 6.58
N PRO A 669 12.34 3.74 5.82
CA PRO A 669 12.35 2.40 6.41
C PRO A 669 13.60 2.14 7.26
N ASN A 670 14.76 2.73 6.93
CA ASN A 670 15.97 2.56 7.72
C ASN A 670 15.87 3.27 9.08
N MET A 671 15.28 4.47 9.10
CA MET A 671 15.07 5.21 10.35
C MET A 671 14.06 4.52 11.26
N LEU A 672 13.00 3.94 10.69
CA LEU A 672 12.02 3.14 11.44
C LEU A 672 12.66 1.89 12.07
N ILE A 673 13.51 1.17 11.31
CA ILE A 673 14.25 -0.01 11.81
C ILE A 673 15.20 0.37 12.96
N ILE A 674 15.94 1.47 12.79
CA ILE A 674 16.85 1.99 13.84
C ILE A 674 16.05 2.38 15.09
N SER A 675 14.97 3.14 14.93
CA SER A 675 14.08 3.53 16.03
C SER A 675 13.51 2.33 16.76
N ARG A 676 13.09 1.28 16.05
CA ARG A 676 12.62 0.03 16.66
C ARG A 676 13.72 -0.65 17.47
N GLY A 677 14.94 -0.74 16.93
CA GLY A 677 16.09 -1.28 17.65
C GLY A 677 16.35 -0.53 18.97
N LEU A 678 16.23 0.80 18.94
CA LEU A 678 16.36 1.65 20.13
C LEU A 678 15.21 1.43 21.13
N ILE A 679 13.96 1.28 20.65
CA ILE A 679 12.79 1.02 21.50
C ILE A 679 12.88 -0.32 22.21
N MET A 680 13.21 -1.39 21.48
CA MET A 680 13.37 -2.72 22.06
C MET A 680 14.51 -2.74 23.08
N THR A 681 15.60 -2.04 22.77
CA THR A 681 16.71 -1.85 23.71
C THR A 681 16.25 -1.13 24.98
N GLN A 682 15.51 -0.02 24.86
CA GLN A 682 14.98 0.71 26.01
C GLN A 682 14.07 -0.18 26.86
N ALA A 683 13.21 -1.00 26.23
CA ALA A 683 12.34 -1.94 26.93
C ALA A 683 13.14 -2.99 27.70
N VAL A 684 14.21 -3.53 27.11
CA VAL A 684 15.11 -4.48 27.79
C VAL A 684 15.83 -3.83 28.96
N LEU A 685 16.40 -2.63 28.79
CA LEU A 685 17.08 -1.89 29.87
C LEU A 685 16.11 -1.59 31.03
N TYR A 686 14.90 -1.18 30.68
CA TYR A 686 13.82 -0.90 31.63
C TYR A 686 13.38 -2.15 32.42
N LEU A 687 13.29 -3.33 31.78
CA LEU A 687 13.02 -4.58 32.48
C LEU A 687 14.21 -5.04 33.34
N MET A 688 15.43 -4.89 32.83
CA MET A 688 16.66 -5.22 33.57
C MET A 688 16.81 -4.39 34.84
N GLU A 689 16.34 -3.14 34.85
CA GLU A 689 16.34 -2.27 36.04
C GLU A 689 15.66 -2.94 37.24
N LEU A 690 14.50 -3.59 37.05
CA LEU A 690 13.76 -4.26 38.14
C LEU A 690 14.56 -5.40 38.78
N PHE A 691 15.22 -6.23 37.96
CA PHE A 691 16.01 -7.37 38.44
C PHE A 691 17.38 -6.96 38.97
N TYR A 692 17.91 -5.83 38.49
CA TYR A 692 19.22 -5.36 38.90
C TYR A 692 19.20 -4.49 40.16
N ARG A 693 18.07 -3.93 40.58
CA ARG A 693 17.98 -3.17 41.84
C ARG A 693 17.77 -4.09 43.06
N ILE A 694 18.15 -3.58 44.24
CA ILE A 694 17.87 -4.22 45.54
C ILE A 694 16.88 -3.33 46.32
N ASP A 695 15.93 -3.93 47.02
CA ASP A 695 14.86 -3.25 47.78
C ASP A 695 14.09 -2.24 46.92
N VAL A 696 13.50 -2.74 45.83
CA VAL A 696 12.70 -1.96 44.90
C VAL A 696 11.40 -1.53 45.58
N ARG A 697 11.02 -0.26 45.43
CA ARG A 697 9.76 0.27 45.97
C ARG A 697 8.58 -0.24 45.14
N TRP A 698 7.46 -0.57 45.80
CA TRP A 698 6.22 -0.98 45.13
C TRP A 698 5.73 0.03 44.09
N SER A 699 5.90 1.34 44.34
CA SER A 699 5.55 2.37 43.38
C SER A 699 6.34 2.26 42.07
N LEU A 700 7.62 1.85 42.15
CA LEU A 700 8.49 1.66 40.99
C LEU A 700 8.10 0.38 40.24
N VAL A 701 7.78 -0.70 40.96
CA VAL A 701 7.27 -1.94 40.38
C VAL A 701 5.96 -1.70 39.62
N LEU A 702 5.02 -0.97 40.23
CA LEU A 702 3.74 -0.64 39.60
C LEU A 702 3.93 0.16 38.31
N HIS A 703 4.80 1.18 38.33
CA HIS A 703 5.15 1.97 37.16
C HIS A 703 5.72 1.10 36.02
N HIS A 704 6.62 0.17 36.32
CA HIS A 704 7.21 -0.69 35.30
C HIS A 704 6.20 -1.66 34.69
N ILE A 705 5.34 -2.25 35.51
CA ILE A 705 4.28 -3.17 35.06
C ILE A 705 3.30 -2.40 34.16
N THR A 706 2.81 -1.24 34.58
CA THR A 706 1.83 -0.49 33.78
C THR A 706 2.43 0.01 32.47
N THR A 707 3.65 0.53 32.48
CA THR A 707 4.36 0.95 31.26
C THR A 707 4.58 -0.23 30.30
N SER A 708 5.02 -1.39 30.81
CA SER A 708 5.25 -2.58 29.99
C SER A 708 3.95 -3.14 29.39
N CYS A 709 2.88 -3.20 30.19
CA CYS A 709 1.56 -3.60 29.70
C CYS A 709 1.04 -2.63 28.62
N THR A 710 1.28 -1.32 28.78
CA THR A 710 0.85 -0.31 27.80
C THR A 710 1.62 -0.42 26.49
N MET A 711 2.95 -0.61 26.56
CA MET A 711 3.76 -0.87 25.37
C MET A 711 3.32 -2.14 24.66
N MET A 712 3.18 -3.25 25.39
CA MET A 712 2.75 -4.52 24.81
C MET A 712 1.35 -4.41 24.17
N TYR A 713 0.43 -3.73 24.85
CA TYR A 713 -0.91 -3.47 24.33
C TYR A 713 -0.88 -2.66 23.03
N LEU A 714 -0.12 -1.56 22.99
CA LEU A 714 0.01 -0.73 21.79
C LEU A 714 0.70 -1.45 20.63
N ILE A 715 1.69 -2.27 20.93
CA ILE A 715 2.35 -3.14 19.95
C ILE A 715 1.33 -4.11 19.35
N VAL A 716 0.56 -4.80 20.18
CA VAL A 716 -0.51 -5.71 19.72
C VAL A 716 -1.57 -4.97 18.91
N VAL A 717 -2.03 -3.80 19.35
CA VAL A 717 -3.02 -2.99 18.61
C VAL A 717 -2.47 -2.49 17.28
N ALA A 718 -1.19 -2.07 17.23
CA ALA A 718 -0.53 -1.67 16.00
C ALA A 718 -0.44 -2.83 15.01
N PHE A 719 -0.17 -4.05 15.48
CA PHE A 719 -0.11 -5.25 14.66
C PHE A 719 -1.48 -5.75 14.20
N VAL A 720 -2.46 -5.78 15.10
CA VAL A 720 -3.81 -6.30 14.79
C VAL A 720 -4.58 -5.39 13.83
N ASN A 721 -4.34 -4.07 13.87
CA ASN A 721 -5.12 -3.10 13.09
C ASN A 721 -4.31 -2.33 12.03
N PHE A 722 -3.01 -2.62 11.87
CA PHE A 722 -2.05 -1.79 11.11
C PHE A 722 -2.19 -0.29 11.40
N SER A 723 -2.46 0.04 12.66
CA SER A 723 -2.76 1.41 13.05
C SER A 723 -1.47 2.22 13.10
N LEU A 724 -1.19 3.00 12.06
CA LEU A 724 -0.11 4.00 12.06
C LEU A 724 -0.24 4.95 13.27
N LEU A 725 -1.48 5.15 13.73
CA LEU A 725 -1.78 5.91 14.92
C LEU A 725 -1.35 5.19 16.21
N ALA A 726 -1.54 3.87 16.35
CA ALA A 726 -1.01 3.10 17.47
C ALA A 726 0.54 3.11 17.50
N LEU A 727 1.18 3.10 16.33
CA LEU A 727 2.63 3.30 16.22
C LEU A 727 3.02 4.71 16.69
N LYS A 728 2.31 5.77 16.26
CA LYS A 728 2.48 7.14 16.76
C LYS A 728 2.34 7.19 18.29
N PHE A 729 1.35 6.53 18.87
CA PHE A 729 1.18 6.45 20.34
C PHE A 729 2.35 5.74 21.03
N GLY A 730 2.79 4.59 20.50
CA GLY A 730 3.93 3.84 21.04
C GLY A 730 5.20 4.69 21.07
N MET A 731 5.46 5.39 19.96
CA MET A 731 6.62 6.27 19.83
C MET A 731 6.52 7.52 20.72
N ALA A 732 5.33 8.11 20.88
CA ALA A 732 5.12 9.22 21.82
C ALA A 732 5.47 8.84 23.26
N LEU A 733 5.11 7.64 23.68
CA LEU A 733 5.37 7.15 25.03
C LEU A 733 6.86 6.85 25.27
N ILE A 734 7.63 6.48 24.25
CA ILE A 734 9.08 6.28 24.40
C ILE A 734 9.80 7.59 24.80
N ILE A 735 9.29 8.75 24.34
CA ILE A 735 9.83 10.06 24.73
C ILE A 735 9.74 10.26 26.25
N LEU A 736 8.74 9.69 26.92
CA LEU A 736 8.63 9.78 28.39
C LEU A 736 9.84 9.14 29.08
N ALA A 737 10.24 7.95 28.62
CA ALA A 737 11.39 7.23 29.17
C ALA A 737 12.72 7.92 28.82
N MET A 738 12.83 8.47 27.62
CA MET A 738 14.08 9.09 27.17
C MET A 738 14.31 10.50 27.72
N SER A 739 13.26 11.16 28.21
CA SER A 739 13.31 12.51 28.80
C SER A 739 13.63 12.54 30.30
N GLU A 740 14.01 11.41 30.91
CA GLU A 740 14.34 11.31 32.35
C GLU A 740 15.76 11.79 32.72
N GLN A 741 16.55 12.25 31.75
CA GLN A 741 17.97 12.60 31.94
C GLN A 741 18.25 13.52 33.15
N PRO A 742 17.50 14.63 33.39
CA PRO A 742 17.74 15.49 34.55
C PRO A 742 17.52 14.79 35.89
N LEU A 743 16.59 13.84 35.94
CA LEU A 743 16.31 13.05 37.14
C LEU A 743 17.49 12.10 37.44
N TYR A 744 18.00 11.39 36.44
CA TYR A 744 19.16 10.51 36.62
C TYR A 744 20.41 11.27 37.06
N ILE A 745 20.63 12.49 36.54
CA ILE A 745 21.73 13.36 36.98
C ILE A 745 21.60 13.72 38.47
N VAL A 746 20.42 14.16 38.92
CA VAL A 746 20.19 14.50 40.34
C VAL A 746 20.34 13.28 41.25
N LEU A 747 19.87 12.11 40.82
CA LEU A 747 20.02 10.87 41.57
C LEU A 747 21.49 10.42 41.66
N LEU A 748 22.28 10.59 40.60
CA LEU A 748 23.72 10.33 40.62
C LEU A 748 24.46 11.30 41.54
N LEU A 749 24.19 12.60 41.46
CA LEU A 749 24.79 13.62 42.35
C LEU A 749 24.45 13.38 43.83
N ARG A 750 23.27 12.82 44.11
CA ARG A 750 22.92 12.40 45.48
C ARG A 750 23.91 11.35 46.02
N LEU A 751 24.28 10.38 45.18
CA LEU A 751 25.18 9.28 45.56
C LEU A 751 26.63 9.73 45.78
N THR A 752 27.02 10.90 45.26
CA THR A 752 28.36 11.48 45.47
C THR A 752 28.45 12.35 46.73
N GLY A 753 27.39 12.47 47.53
CA GLY A 753 27.35 13.39 48.67
C GLY A 753 27.24 14.87 48.28
N PHE A 754 26.80 15.17 47.05
CA PHE A 754 26.68 16.55 46.55
C PHE A 754 25.67 17.37 47.38
N ARG A 755 24.62 16.71 47.89
CA ARG A 755 23.60 17.34 48.73
C ARG A 755 24.20 17.92 50.01
N GLU A 756 25.10 17.18 50.64
CA GLU A 756 25.70 17.51 51.92
C GLU A 756 26.76 18.61 51.76
N THR A 757 27.50 18.58 50.66
CA THR A 757 28.56 19.55 50.31
C THR A 757 28.00 20.87 49.75
N HIS A 758 26.88 20.83 49.02
CA HIS A 758 26.30 21.99 48.31
C HIS A 758 24.85 22.27 48.72
N ARG A 759 24.61 22.38 50.04
CA ARG A 759 23.27 22.56 50.63
C ARG A 759 22.47 23.75 50.07
N SER A 760 23.13 24.83 49.64
CA SER A 760 22.48 26.02 49.08
C SER A 760 21.98 25.82 47.64
N ILE A 761 22.64 24.95 46.88
CA ILE A 761 22.36 24.73 45.45
C ILE A 761 21.43 23.51 45.27
N TRP A 762 21.55 22.52 46.13
CA TRP A 762 20.80 21.26 46.05
C TRP A 762 19.28 21.43 45.86
N PRO A 763 18.55 22.27 46.62
CA PRO A 763 17.11 22.45 46.41
C PRO A 763 16.79 23.02 45.03
N ARG A 764 17.62 23.92 44.50
CA ARG A 764 17.43 24.50 43.16
C ARG A 764 17.60 23.43 42.07
N LEU A 765 18.60 22.56 42.18
CA LEU A 765 18.81 21.45 41.25
C LEU A 765 17.64 20.47 41.27
N CYS A 766 17.14 20.09 42.45
CA CYS A 766 15.96 19.24 42.57
C CYS A 766 14.71 19.88 41.94
N HIS A 767 14.50 21.19 42.13
CA HIS A 767 13.39 21.89 41.48
C HIS A 767 13.53 21.98 39.96
N ILE A 768 14.74 22.21 39.45
CA ILE A 768 15.00 22.22 37.99
C ILE A 768 14.73 20.85 37.38
N ALA A 769 15.25 19.77 37.98
CA ALA A 769 14.99 18.41 37.51
C ALA A 769 13.50 18.07 37.59
N CYS A 770 12.81 18.45 38.67
CA CYS A 770 11.37 18.28 38.81
C CYS A 770 10.58 19.06 37.75
N PHE A 771 11.01 20.29 37.42
CA PHE A 771 10.38 21.10 36.38
C PHE A 771 10.50 20.44 35.01
N PHE A 772 11.71 20.03 34.61
CA PHE A 772 11.92 19.35 33.32
C PHE A 772 11.18 18.01 33.26
N PHE A 773 11.16 17.26 34.36
CA PHE A 773 10.39 16.03 34.47
C PHE A 773 8.91 16.32 34.20
N VAL A 774 8.28 17.23 34.96
CA VAL A 774 6.86 17.58 34.78
C VAL A 774 6.58 18.14 33.38
N ALA A 775 7.42 19.05 32.88
CA ALA A 775 7.24 19.68 31.58
C ALA A 775 7.23 18.64 30.44
N SER A 776 8.13 17.66 30.44
CA SER A 776 8.15 16.65 29.39
C SER A 776 6.91 15.74 29.44
N ARG A 777 6.37 15.43 30.64
CA ARG A 777 5.12 14.66 30.78
C ARG A 777 3.93 15.45 30.25
N VAL A 778 3.87 16.76 30.52
CA VAL A 778 2.81 17.63 29.97
C VAL A 778 2.86 17.67 28.45
N VAL A 779 4.05 17.83 27.85
CA VAL A 779 4.21 17.83 26.38
C VAL A 779 3.72 16.51 25.78
N VAL A 780 4.11 15.37 26.35
CA VAL A 780 3.65 14.07 25.85
C VAL A 780 2.14 13.89 26.05
N VAL A 781 1.57 14.33 27.17
CA VAL A 781 0.11 14.28 27.39
C VAL A 781 -0.62 15.11 26.34
N ILE A 782 -0.15 16.33 26.03
CA ILE A 782 -0.74 17.17 24.98
C ILE A 782 -0.67 16.44 23.64
N LEU A 783 0.47 15.84 23.32
CA LEU A 783 0.68 15.12 22.07
C LEU A 783 -0.23 13.87 21.96
N VAL A 784 -0.36 13.09 23.04
CA VAL A 784 -1.26 11.93 23.13
C VAL A 784 -2.72 12.36 23.04
N VAL A 785 -3.13 13.45 23.71
CA VAL A 785 -4.49 13.98 23.62
C VAL A 785 -4.80 14.46 22.20
N ASN A 786 -3.87 15.17 21.55
CA ASN A 786 -4.03 15.59 20.16
C ASN A 786 -4.19 14.38 19.23
N LEU A 787 -3.43 13.31 19.44
CA LEU A 787 -3.58 12.06 18.68
C LEU A 787 -4.93 11.38 18.92
N LEU A 788 -5.42 11.35 20.17
CA LEU A 788 -6.74 10.80 20.51
C LEU A 788 -7.88 11.65 19.88
N VAL A 789 -7.70 12.97 19.81
CA VAL A 789 -8.65 13.88 19.16
C VAL A 789 -8.65 13.69 17.64
N GLN A 790 -7.48 13.61 17.01
CA GLN A 790 -7.34 13.30 15.58
C GLN A 790 -8.02 11.97 15.24
N GLN A 791 -7.85 10.96 16.08
CA GLN A 791 -8.52 9.66 15.93
C GLN A 791 -10.05 9.74 15.97
N SER A 792 -10.61 10.61 16.81
CA SER A 792 -12.06 10.77 16.93
C SER A 792 -12.70 11.54 15.77
N GLY A 793 -11.89 12.26 14.99
CA GLY A 793 -12.32 13.14 13.91
C GLY A 793 -11.98 12.68 12.50
N SER A 794 -11.08 11.71 12.31
CA SER A 794 -10.69 11.25 10.97
C SER A 794 -11.60 10.11 10.49
N SER A 795 -12.23 10.31 9.33
CA SER A 795 -12.80 9.23 8.51
C SER A 795 -11.74 8.41 7.75
N ASP A 796 -10.46 8.71 7.97
CA ASP A 796 -9.34 8.13 7.24
C ASP A 796 -9.01 6.73 7.76
N ILE A 797 -9.28 5.73 6.91
CA ILE A 797 -8.53 4.52 6.47
C ILE A 797 -7.50 3.85 7.43
N ALA A 798 -6.98 4.52 8.45
CA ALA A 798 -5.96 4.00 9.37
C ALA A 798 -6.42 2.88 10.34
N TRP A 799 -7.69 2.48 10.28
CA TRP A 799 -8.27 1.37 11.06
C TRP A 799 -8.77 0.21 10.17
N ALA A 800 -8.49 0.30 8.88
CA ALA A 800 -9.07 -0.52 7.84
C ALA A 800 -8.52 -1.94 7.70
N TYR A 801 -7.39 -2.23 8.33
CA TYR A 801 -6.81 -3.57 8.27
C TYR A 801 -7.35 -4.38 9.43
N GLN A 802 -8.67 -4.59 9.45
CA GLN A 802 -9.25 -5.56 10.36
C GLN A 802 -8.91 -6.95 9.81
N GLU A 803 -8.24 -7.73 10.66
CA GLU A 803 -8.22 -9.20 10.64
C GLU A 803 -7.04 -9.91 9.99
N VAL A 804 -5.81 -9.40 10.19
CA VAL A 804 -4.68 -10.33 10.31
C VAL A 804 -4.16 -10.28 11.74
N SER A 805 -4.73 -11.14 12.61
CA SER A 805 -4.08 -11.43 13.90
C SER A 805 -2.89 -12.35 13.63
N PHE A 806 -1.70 -11.78 13.43
CA PHE A 806 -0.44 -12.53 13.25
C PHE A 806 0.00 -13.27 14.52
N SER A 807 -0.70 -13.07 15.63
CA SER A 807 -0.56 -13.87 16.84
C SER A 807 -1.65 -14.92 16.89
N GLU A 808 -1.37 -16.16 16.48
CA GLU A 808 -2.27 -17.32 16.72
C GLU A 808 -2.65 -17.48 18.21
N TRP A 809 -1.90 -16.85 19.12
CA TRP A 809 -2.14 -16.86 20.56
C TRP A 809 -3.13 -15.79 21.07
N ALA A 810 -3.52 -14.79 20.26
CA ALA A 810 -4.50 -13.76 20.64
C ALA A 810 -5.74 -13.82 19.73
N PRO A 811 -6.90 -14.27 20.24
CA PRO A 811 -8.15 -14.29 19.45
C PRO A 811 -8.58 -12.86 19.10
N SER A 812 -9.39 -12.72 18.03
CA SER A 812 -10.05 -11.49 17.56
C SER A 812 -10.99 -10.90 18.61
N SER A 813 -10.41 -10.38 19.69
CA SER A 813 -11.16 -9.82 20.81
C SER A 813 -11.49 -8.35 20.53
N PRO A 814 -12.72 -7.89 20.85
CA PRO A 814 -13.10 -6.48 20.72
C PRO A 814 -12.15 -5.51 21.41
N PHE A 815 -11.44 -5.96 22.46
CA PHE A 815 -10.45 -5.15 23.18
C PHE A 815 -9.25 -4.72 22.32
N PHE A 816 -8.97 -5.41 21.22
CA PHE A 816 -7.87 -5.09 20.32
C PHE A 816 -8.35 -4.57 18.97
N THR A 817 -9.58 -4.85 18.55
CA THR A 817 -10.09 -4.53 17.21
C THR A 817 -11.14 -3.41 17.17
N ASP A 818 -11.89 -3.17 18.25
CA ASP A 818 -12.88 -2.08 18.31
C ASP A 818 -12.17 -0.75 18.69
N PRO A 819 -12.17 0.28 17.83
CA PRO A 819 -11.55 1.57 18.11
C PRO A 819 -12.01 2.21 19.42
N ARG A 820 -13.28 1.99 19.83
CA ARG A 820 -13.83 2.54 21.09
C ARG A 820 -13.27 1.81 22.30
N ALA A 821 -13.17 0.48 22.23
CA ALA A 821 -12.58 -0.32 23.28
C ALA A 821 -11.08 -0.02 23.43
N VAL A 822 -10.38 0.12 22.30
CA VAL A 822 -8.96 0.50 22.27
C VAL A 822 -8.72 1.83 22.95
N ASN A 823 -9.53 2.84 22.63
CA ASN A 823 -9.43 4.16 23.26
C ASN A 823 -9.72 4.13 24.75
N ALA A 824 -10.70 3.35 25.19
CA ALA A 824 -11.02 3.19 26.59
C ALA A 824 -9.85 2.57 27.37
N VAL A 825 -9.28 1.47 26.86
CA VAL A 825 -8.13 0.77 27.49
C VAL A 825 -6.90 1.68 27.52
N LEU A 826 -6.58 2.34 26.39
CA LEU A 826 -5.43 3.23 26.30
C LEU A 826 -5.57 4.41 27.27
N THR A 827 -6.76 4.99 27.41
CA THR A 827 -7.03 6.07 28.36
C THR A 827 -6.81 5.61 29.80
N ILE A 828 -7.29 4.42 30.18
CA ILE A 828 -7.10 3.85 31.51
C ILE A 828 -5.61 3.66 31.81
N LEU A 829 -4.86 3.09 30.87
CA LEU A 829 -3.43 2.83 31.01
C LEU A 829 -2.62 4.13 31.12
N LEU A 830 -2.93 5.14 30.30
CA LEU A 830 -2.32 6.47 30.37
C LEU A 830 -2.56 7.14 31.73
N VAL A 831 -3.80 7.11 32.23
CA VAL A 831 -4.13 7.65 33.56
C VAL A 831 -3.34 6.93 34.65
N ALA A 832 -3.19 5.60 34.56
CA ALA A 832 -2.38 4.83 35.50
C ALA A 832 -0.89 5.22 35.46
N ILE A 833 -0.32 5.41 34.26
CA ILE A 833 1.07 5.89 34.09
C ILE A 833 1.24 7.28 34.72
N LEU A 834 0.34 8.22 34.42
CA LEU A 834 0.40 9.59 34.96
C LEU A 834 0.25 9.62 36.48
N PHE A 835 -0.63 8.78 37.04
CA PHE A 835 -0.78 8.63 38.48
C PHE A 835 0.50 8.10 39.13
N SER A 836 1.16 7.12 38.52
CA SER A 836 2.44 6.59 39.03
C SER A 836 3.55 7.66 39.07
N ASN A 837 3.57 8.58 38.09
CA ASN A 837 4.54 9.67 38.00
C ASN A 837 4.38 10.72 39.11
N PHE A 838 3.20 10.83 39.73
CA PHE A 838 2.98 11.72 40.88
C PHE A 838 3.89 11.36 42.07
N PHE A 839 4.12 10.07 42.29
CA PHE A 839 5.02 9.61 43.35
C PHE A 839 6.48 10.02 43.12
N ALA A 840 6.92 10.09 41.85
CA ALA A 840 8.26 10.57 41.50
C ALA A 840 8.41 12.07 41.78
N VAL A 841 7.39 12.87 41.43
CA VAL A 841 7.33 14.30 41.75
C VAL A 841 7.36 14.53 43.27
N ALA A 842 6.53 13.82 44.02
CA ALA A 842 6.51 13.90 45.48
C ALA A 842 7.88 13.54 46.10
N ALA A 843 8.56 12.51 45.56
CA ALA A 843 9.90 12.12 46.01
C ALA A 843 10.96 13.20 45.71
N MET A 844 10.91 13.84 44.54
CA MET A 844 11.82 14.94 44.18
C MET A 844 11.61 16.19 45.05
N LEU A 845 10.35 16.57 45.29
CA LEU A 845 10.01 17.67 46.19
C LEU A 845 10.43 17.37 47.63
N HIS A 846 10.32 16.12 48.07
CA HIS A 846 10.85 15.69 49.35
C HIS A 846 12.38 15.76 49.41
N MET A 847 13.09 15.41 48.33
CA MET A 847 14.55 15.54 48.24
C MET A 847 15.04 16.99 48.29
N ALA A 848 14.21 17.95 47.87
CA ALA A 848 14.51 19.38 47.94
C ALA A 848 14.42 19.95 49.37
N LYS A 849 13.78 19.24 50.31
CA LYS A 849 13.70 19.67 51.71
C LYS A 849 15.08 19.65 52.39
N PRO A 850 15.40 20.64 53.24
CA PRO A 850 16.62 20.62 54.04
C PRO A 850 16.63 19.39 54.96
N PRO A 851 17.80 18.81 55.27
CA PRO A 851 17.88 17.70 56.22
C PRO A 851 17.35 18.15 57.59
N ILE A 852 16.47 17.35 58.18
CA ILE A 852 15.99 17.57 59.55
C ILE A 852 17.20 17.44 60.48
N SER A 853 17.60 18.54 61.12
CA SER A 853 18.58 18.50 62.20
C SER A 853 17.93 17.83 63.40
N VAL A 854 18.20 16.55 63.61
CA VAL A 854 17.93 15.92 64.91
C VAL A 854 18.96 16.47 65.89
N ASN A 855 18.53 17.38 66.77
CA ASN A 855 19.32 17.82 67.91
C ASN A 855 19.42 16.64 68.90
N ILE A 856 20.47 15.84 68.80
CA ILE A 856 20.87 14.95 69.88
C ILE A 856 21.74 15.77 70.83
N THR A 857 21.10 16.55 71.71
CA THR A 857 21.75 17.01 72.94
C THR A 857 21.58 15.91 73.98
N GLY A 858 22.59 15.06 74.09
CA GLY A 858 22.65 13.95 75.03
C GLY A 858 24.02 13.31 74.96
N SER A 859 25.04 14.06 75.38
CA SER A 859 26.39 13.57 75.60
C SER A 859 26.38 12.50 76.70
N HIS A 860 26.61 11.26 76.33
CA HIS A 860 27.35 10.33 77.18
C HIS A 860 28.50 9.79 76.34
N ASP A 861 29.69 10.29 76.66
CA ASP A 861 30.96 9.71 76.25
C ASP A 861 31.00 8.25 76.70
N ILE A 862 31.19 7.34 75.74
CA ILE A 862 31.74 6.02 76.00
C ILE A 862 32.95 5.89 75.08
N THR A 863 34.13 5.95 75.70
CA THR A 863 35.43 5.76 75.09
C THR A 863 35.68 4.27 74.77
N GLU A 864 36.62 4.04 73.86
CA GLU A 864 37.02 2.81 73.17
C GLU A 864 37.50 1.61 74.03
N ASP A 865 37.15 1.51 75.32
CA ASP A 865 37.60 0.44 76.23
C ASP A 865 36.53 -0.59 76.64
N ASP A 866 35.26 -0.43 76.25
CA ASP A 866 34.19 -1.38 76.64
C ASP A 866 33.88 -2.47 75.59
N ILE A 867 34.55 -2.48 74.43
CA ILE A 867 34.37 -3.49 73.38
C ILE A 867 35.46 -4.55 73.49
N LEU A 868 35.65 -5.17 74.66
CA LEU A 868 36.48 -6.38 74.80
C LEU A 868 36.12 -7.14 76.08
N ASN A 869 34.83 -7.39 76.34
CA ASN A 869 34.43 -8.48 77.23
C ASN A 869 32.98 -8.92 77.02
N SER A 870 32.81 -10.20 76.67
CA SER A 870 31.59 -11.02 76.66
C SER A 870 31.09 -11.48 75.28
N GLN A 871 31.97 -12.21 74.57
CA GLN A 871 31.52 -13.52 74.09
C GLN A 871 31.39 -14.44 75.31
N ASP A 872 30.17 -14.83 75.70
CA ASP A 872 29.80 -16.23 75.97
C ASP A 872 28.40 -16.38 76.58
N LYS A 873 27.77 -17.51 76.25
CA LYS A 873 26.42 -18.04 76.64
C LYS A 873 25.29 -17.53 75.74
N GLY A 874 24.60 -18.32 74.91
CA GLY A 874 24.33 -19.75 74.92
C GLY A 874 22.92 -20.00 75.49
N GLY A 875 21.94 -20.41 74.66
CA GLY A 875 20.64 -20.90 75.14
C GLY A 875 19.47 -20.79 74.18
N SER A 876 19.01 -21.95 73.72
CA SER A 876 17.96 -22.36 72.76
C SER A 876 16.47 -22.13 73.15
N LEU A 877 15.59 -22.23 72.10
CA LEU A 877 14.18 -22.73 72.08
C LEU A 877 13.12 -21.86 72.80
N SER A 878 11.82 -21.79 72.47
CA SER A 878 10.93 -22.00 71.31
C SER A 878 9.50 -21.60 71.78
N SER A 879 8.64 -21.11 70.88
CA SER A 879 7.14 -21.15 70.88
C SER A 879 6.35 -20.91 72.19
N ASP A 880 5.55 -19.84 72.28
CA ASP A 880 4.09 -19.85 72.01
C ASP A 880 3.32 -18.65 72.60
N GLN A 881 2.39 -18.15 71.77
CA GLN A 881 1.02 -17.67 72.03
C GLN A 881 0.67 -16.82 73.28
N ASN A 882 0.21 -15.58 73.07
CA ASN A 882 -1.21 -15.17 73.03
C ASN A 882 -1.31 -13.62 72.94
N GLU A 883 -2.12 -13.09 72.00
CA GLU A 883 -3.43 -12.42 72.26
C GLU A 883 -3.36 -11.33 73.34
N SER A 884 -3.90 -10.12 73.21
CA SER A 884 -4.74 -9.42 72.24
C SER A 884 -4.99 -8.03 72.87
N GLU A 885 -5.46 -7.07 72.09
CA GLU A 885 -6.10 -5.82 72.56
C GLU A 885 -5.21 -4.73 73.19
N SER A 886 -4.76 -3.80 72.35
CA SER A 886 -5.20 -2.41 72.54
C SER A 886 -5.47 -1.76 71.18
N LEU A 887 -6.74 -1.84 70.79
CA LEU A 887 -7.37 -1.13 69.70
C LEU A 887 -7.10 0.38 69.74
N SER A 888 -6.90 0.92 68.54
CA SER A 888 -7.43 2.20 68.07
C SER A 888 -7.20 3.44 68.94
N LYS A 889 -6.36 4.35 68.46
CA LYS A 889 -6.75 5.76 68.34
C LYS A 889 -5.79 6.53 67.43
N ILE A 890 -6.39 7.22 66.45
CA ILE A 890 -5.93 8.44 65.79
C ILE A 890 -5.15 8.22 64.47
N HIS A 891 -5.94 8.08 63.39
CA HIS A 891 -5.71 8.79 62.14
C HIS A 891 -5.60 10.31 62.37
N GLY A 892 -4.72 10.98 61.63
CA GLY A 892 -4.90 12.41 61.32
C GLY A 892 -3.61 13.19 61.03
N ALA A 893 -3.16 13.19 59.77
CA ALA A 893 -2.72 14.34 58.96
C ALA A 893 -1.88 13.90 57.76
#